data_AF-A0A970W1R2-F1
#
_entry.id   AF-A0A970W1R2-F1
#
_cell.length_a   1.000
_cell.length_b   1.000
_cell.length_c   1.000
_cell.angle_alpha   90.00
_cell.angle_beta   90.00
_cell.angle_gamma   90.00
#
_symmetry.space_group_name_H-M   'P 1'
#
loop_
_entity.id
_entity.type
_entity.pdbx_description
1 polymer ?
#
loop_
_entity_poly.entity_id
_entity_poly.type
_entity_poly.pdbx_seq_one_letter_code
_entity_poly.pdbx_strand_id
1 'polypeptide(L)'
;MPDRPQDAREGFTKQGGSPEQPPLFVAFVWHMHQPFYQDTTSGDYSLPWVRLHALKDYMHMAEALAEHPAVHATFNLVPSLVQQLQDYADGRAVDRCLAVSLKESWTPEDREFMFSFFFNIHWDRFIRRYPRYAELLELRQRAAGRADLLSDGDYRDLAVWFNLAWTDPGLLQRDEALRALAAKGRGFSLADMRALAARQQALIGRILPLYRRLEEAGQVELSTSPYYHPILPLLVDAYAARESTPTARLPEAPYAHPEDAAEQLRRAMDAHERAFGRRPRGLWPSEGSVSQALVPLLEQVEGLRWLATDEGILAHSLQTPIQRDHEGHVLNPQVLYRPYRLQQRIGADTPSHLQIVFRDVLLSDRIGFVYKSLGSADAAGDLIWRLHRIRQNLPPGSPPALVSIILDGENCWEEYEDNGTPFLRELYRRLSSDPGLRPVTVSEYLDQHPAQQPIPRLFAGSWIHHNLRTWIGERAQNRAWDDLARARRWLVGWQRDNPSADPETLRHAWEELYITEGSDWFWWYYSCNSPQGENLFDRDFRQHLRNIYRLTGAASPAWLDAPILVDAVDECQRHVTAMISPALAATPAPSAAWRGAGLLELADSTGAMQRSQEGGMRRLYYGYDAANLYLRLESAAELARQQVAIYFTLPRAAQANHRPRLAGAGSPNLALHREIALQGSGSAVLNVAAGHETWQAQAALPAAVEGRVAEVRVPLAELGLRLGDTVQLLVVASRNGDGAQVLPAAGALELALKALA
;
A
#
# COMPACT_ATOMS: atom_id res chain seq x y z
N MET A 1 79.54 -39.59 22.55
CA MET A 1 78.72 -39.15 23.71
C MET A 1 78.22 -37.74 23.43
N PRO A 2 76.97 -37.39 23.74
CA PRO A 2 75.74 -37.96 23.17
C PRO A 2 74.71 -36.89 22.71
N ASP A 3 73.63 -37.38 22.09
CA ASP A 3 72.22 -36.91 22.08
C ASP A 3 71.69 -35.65 21.34
N ARG A 4 70.89 -35.98 20.29
CA ARG A 4 69.57 -35.51 19.76
C ARG A 4 68.73 -34.48 20.58
N PRO A 5 67.59 -33.90 20.04
CA PRO A 5 66.89 -34.19 18.76
C PRO A 5 66.38 -32.98 17.92
N GLN A 6 65.80 -33.36 16.77
CA GLN A 6 65.00 -32.67 15.75
C GLN A 6 63.95 -31.66 16.24
N ASP A 7 63.66 -30.66 15.40
CA ASP A 7 62.27 -30.28 15.12
C ASP A 7 62.07 -29.81 13.67
N ALA A 8 61.01 -30.30 13.05
CA ALA A 8 60.66 -30.17 11.65
C ALA A 8 60.08 -28.79 11.33
N ARG A 9 60.54 -28.16 10.24
CA ARG A 9 59.84 -27.03 9.61
C ARG A 9 59.16 -27.53 8.35
N GLU A 10 57.93 -28.02 8.51
CA GLU A 10 57.01 -28.23 7.41
C GLU A 10 56.56 -26.87 6.84
N GLY A 11 56.57 -26.78 5.51
CA GLY A 11 56.19 -25.58 4.78
C GLY A 11 54.70 -25.30 4.92
N PHE A 12 54.37 -24.07 5.32
CA PHE A 12 53.05 -23.49 5.08
C PHE A 12 52.90 -23.21 3.58
N THR A 13 52.44 -24.21 2.84
CA THR A 13 51.69 -23.99 1.61
C THR A 13 50.47 -23.14 1.95
N LYS A 14 50.36 -21.95 1.35
CA LYS A 14 49.11 -21.17 1.28
C LYS A 14 48.03 -22.08 0.69
N GLN A 15 47.21 -22.67 1.54
CA GLN A 15 45.96 -23.30 1.12
C GLN A 15 44.99 -22.22 0.63
N GLY A 16 44.24 -22.59 -0.40
CA GLY A 16 43.57 -21.69 -1.33
C GLY A 16 42.60 -20.72 -0.66
N GLY A 17 42.56 -19.50 -1.21
CA GLY A 17 41.44 -18.61 -0.97
C GLY A 17 40.16 -19.32 -1.38
N SER A 18 39.17 -19.30 -0.50
CA SER A 18 37.79 -19.65 -0.81
C SER A 18 37.41 -18.98 -2.13
N PRO A 19 36.77 -19.67 -3.10
CA PRO A 19 36.26 -18.98 -4.28
C PRO A 19 35.36 -17.84 -3.78
N GLU A 20 35.71 -16.60 -4.14
CA GLU A 20 34.97 -15.41 -3.74
C GLU A 20 33.52 -15.59 -4.18
N GLN A 21 32.58 -15.64 -3.22
CA GLN A 21 31.16 -15.72 -3.55
C GLN A 21 30.79 -14.51 -4.42
N PRO A 22 30.06 -14.71 -5.55
CA PRO A 22 29.68 -13.61 -6.41
C PRO A 22 28.89 -12.54 -5.64
N PRO A 23 28.89 -11.28 -6.10
CA PRO A 23 28.07 -10.24 -5.49
C PRO A 23 26.59 -10.57 -5.66
N LEU A 24 25.78 -10.14 -4.70
CA LEU A 24 24.32 -10.18 -4.80
C LEU A 24 23.83 -8.96 -5.57
N PHE A 25 23.06 -9.16 -6.63
CA PHE A 25 22.48 -8.06 -7.38
C PHE A 25 21.21 -7.58 -6.69
N VAL A 26 21.04 -6.27 -6.60
CA VAL A 26 19.91 -5.63 -5.92
C VAL A 26 19.25 -4.66 -6.89
N ALA A 27 18.00 -4.95 -7.29
CA ALA A 27 17.21 -4.06 -8.13
C ALA A 27 16.10 -3.41 -7.31
N PHE A 28 16.13 -2.08 -7.24
CA PHE A 28 15.01 -1.29 -6.74
C PHE A 28 14.09 -0.94 -7.90
N VAL A 29 12.78 -1.13 -7.73
CA VAL A 29 11.75 -0.61 -8.63
C VAL A 29 10.82 0.28 -7.81
N TRP A 30 10.95 1.59 -8.00
CA TRP A 30 10.08 2.58 -7.35
C TRP A 30 8.89 2.88 -8.24
N HIS A 31 7.69 2.52 -7.81
CA HIS A 31 6.46 2.74 -8.56
C HIS A 31 5.82 4.09 -8.21
N MET A 32 5.80 5.01 -9.17
CA MET A 32 5.24 6.36 -9.02
C MET A 32 3.89 6.43 -9.71
N HIS A 33 2.83 6.58 -8.93
CA HIS A 33 1.47 6.59 -9.44
C HIS A 33 0.60 7.64 -8.75
N GLN A 34 -0.35 8.20 -9.50
CA GLN A 34 -1.51 8.90 -8.93
C GLN A 34 -2.71 8.64 -9.84
N PRO A 35 -3.92 8.49 -9.27
CA PRO A 35 -5.15 8.50 -10.03
C PRO A 35 -5.25 9.72 -10.97
N PHE A 36 -6.05 9.58 -12.03
CA PHE A 36 -6.31 10.68 -12.94
C PHE A 36 -7.38 11.62 -12.37
N TYR A 37 -6.99 12.81 -11.92
CA TYR A 37 -7.87 13.72 -11.16
C TYR A 37 -8.59 14.78 -11.99
N GLN A 38 -8.30 14.87 -13.29
CA GLN A 38 -8.88 15.92 -14.14
C GLN A 38 -10.30 15.55 -14.59
N ASP A 39 -11.29 16.43 -14.34
CA ASP A 39 -12.53 16.41 -15.13
C ASP A 39 -12.20 16.97 -16.52
N THR A 40 -12.21 16.10 -17.53
CA THR A 40 -11.83 16.45 -18.91
C THR A 40 -12.76 17.47 -19.55
N THR A 41 -13.95 17.70 -18.99
CA THR A 41 -14.94 18.64 -19.53
C THR A 41 -14.79 20.04 -18.94
N SER A 42 -14.46 20.17 -17.66
CA SER A 42 -14.22 21.47 -17.02
C SER A 42 -12.75 21.89 -17.01
N GLY A 43 -11.84 20.91 -17.06
CA GLY A 43 -10.40 21.07 -16.90
C GLY A 43 -9.93 21.14 -15.45
N ASP A 44 -10.84 21.06 -14.46
CA ASP A 44 -10.51 21.15 -13.04
C ASP A 44 -9.89 19.84 -12.51
N TYR A 45 -8.98 19.96 -11.55
CA TYR A 45 -8.38 18.81 -10.86
C TYR A 45 -9.03 18.63 -9.49
N SER A 46 -9.63 17.46 -9.26
CA SER A 46 -10.42 17.19 -8.06
C SER A 46 -9.58 17.10 -6.78
N LEU A 47 -8.36 16.58 -6.88
CA LEU A 47 -7.45 16.36 -5.76
C LEU A 47 -6.02 16.88 -6.05
N PRO A 48 -5.30 17.31 -5.00
CA PRO A 48 -4.02 17.99 -5.16
C PRO A 48 -2.81 17.05 -5.22
N TRP A 49 -3.01 15.74 -5.09
CA TRP A 49 -1.95 14.80 -4.73
C TRP A 49 -0.82 14.71 -5.76
N VAL A 50 -1.12 14.83 -7.06
CA VAL A 50 -0.07 14.95 -8.10
C VAL A 50 0.85 16.13 -7.81
N ARG A 51 0.31 17.32 -7.53
CA ARG A 51 1.10 18.52 -7.27
C ARG A 51 1.87 18.40 -5.95
N LEU A 52 1.24 17.88 -4.91
CA LEU A 52 1.85 17.79 -3.58
C LEU A 52 3.00 16.76 -3.55
N HIS A 53 2.79 15.56 -4.08
CA HIS A 53 3.85 14.54 -4.18
C HIS A 53 4.94 14.94 -5.18
N ALA A 54 4.63 15.73 -6.23
CA ALA A 54 5.65 16.25 -7.13
C ALA A 54 6.69 17.13 -6.42
N LEU A 55 6.25 17.95 -5.47
CA LEU A 55 7.11 18.87 -4.72
C LEU A 55 7.87 18.20 -3.58
N LYS A 56 7.45 16.98 -3.21
CA LYS A 56 7.90 16.30 -2.00
C LYS A 56 8.71 15.05 -2.30
N ASP A 57 8.24 14.21 -3.21
CA ASP A 57 8.72 12.82 -3.35
C ASP A 57 9.39 12.58 -4.70
N TYR A 58 8.74 12.92 -5.83
CA TYR A 58 9.24 12.54 -7.16
C TYR A 58 10.59 13.15 -7.51
N MET A 59 10.80 14.44 -7.23
CA MET A 59 12.12 15.06 -7.45
C MET A 59 13.12 14.62 -6.38
N HIS A 60 12.68 14.55 -5.13
CA HIS A 60 13.50 14.24 -3.97
C HIS A 60 14.22 12.89 -4.12
N MET A 61 13.48 11.84 -4.48
CA MET A 61 14.05 10.49 -4.61
C MET A 61 15.10 10.40 -5.73
N ALA A 62 14.83 11.05 -6.87
CA ALA A 62 15.78 11.09 -7.98
C ALA A 62 17.05 11.88 -7.62
N GLU A 63 16.91 13.01 -6.93
CA GLU A 63 18.06 13.78 -6.44
C GLU A 63 18.87 13.00 -5.40
N ALA A 64 18.21 12.31 -4.46
CA ALA A 64 18.87 11.49 -3.46
C ALA A 64 19.67 10.34 -4.09
N LEU A 65 19.16 9.68 -5.13
CA LEU A 65 19.91 8.66 -5.88
C LEU A 65 21.09 9.29 -6.65
N ALA A 66 20.90 10.45 -7.27
CA ALA A 66 21.93 11.13 -8.06
C ALA A 66 23.18 11.51 -7.25
N GLU A 67 23.05 11.68 -5.93
CA GLU A 67 24.18 11.87 -5.01
C GLU A 67 25.09 10.63 -4.88
N HIS A 68 24.62 9.45 -5.34
CA HIS A 68 25.31 8.17 -5.26
C HIS A 68 25.40 7.47 -6.63
N PRO A 69 26.31 7.90 -7.54
CA PRO A 69 26.37 7.40 -8.93
C PRO A 69 26.59 5.90 -9.09
N ALA A 70 27.12 5.21 -8.08
CA ALA A 70 27.33 3.76 -8.10
C ALA A 70 26.04 2.96 -7.83
N VAL A 71 24.98 3.60 -7.36
CA VAL A 71 23.68 2.97 -7.12
C VAL A 71 22.77 3.23 -8.31
N HIS A 72 22.39 2.14 -8.96
CA HIS A 72 21.45 2.15 -10.07
C HIS A 72 20.08 1.65 -9.60
N ALA A 73 19.00 2.20 -10.18
CA ALA A 73 17.64 1.84 -9.81
C ALA A 73 16.67 2.02 -10.98
N THR A 74 15.56 1.29 -10.95
CA THR A 74 14.46 1.46 -11.90
C THR A 74 13.38 2.34 -11.27
N PHE A 75 12.94 3.36 -12.00
CA PHE A 75 11.75 4.14 -11.65
C PHE A 75 10.64 3.82 -12.65
N ASN A 76 9.48 3.47 -12.13
CA ASN A 76 8.28 3.28 -12.91
C ASN A 76 7.41 4.53 -12.79
N LEU A 77 7.06 5.13 -13.92
CA LEU A 77 6.21 6.33 -13.97
C LEU A 77 4.96 6.01 -14.77
N VAL A 78 3.80 6.04 -14.11
CA VAL A 78 2.52 5.77 -14.79
C VAL A 78 2.24 6.90 -15.81
N PRO A 79 1.80 6.58 -17.04
CA PRO A 79 1.59 7.60 -18.07
C PRO A 79 0.57 8.69 -17.69
N SER A 80 -0.52 8.34 -17.01
CA SER A 80 -1.49 9.31 -16.49
C SER A 80 -0.85 10.28 -15.48
N LEU A 81 0.06 9.82 -14.62
CA LEU A 81 0.83 10.68 -13.72
C LEU A 81 1.75 11.62 -14.53
N VAL A 82 2.47 11.10 -15.53
CA VAL A 82 3.36 11.90 -16.39
C VAL A 82 2.59 13.02 -17.10
N GLN A 83 1.40 12.72 -17.62
CA GLN A 83 0.52 13.72 -18.23
C GLN A 83 0.15 14.82 -17.23
N GLN A 84 -0.33 14.44 -16.04
CA GLN A 84 -0.75 15.42 -15.04
C GLN A 84 0.43 16.29 -14.54
N LEU A 85 1.63 15.71 -14.38
CA LEU A 85 2.84 16.45 -14.06
C LEU A 85 3.16 17.50 -15.13
N GLN A 86 3.02 17.14 -16.41
CA GLN A 86 3.22 18.07 -17.52
C GLN A 86 2.15 19.18 -17.51
N ASP A 87 0.89 18.85 -17.22
CA ASP A 87 -0.18 19.84 -17.11
C ASP A 87 0.09 20.86 -16.00
N TYR A 88 0.60 20.43 -14.83
CA TYR A 88 1.04 21.35 -13.77
C TYR A 88 2.27 22.17 -14.19
N ALA A 89 3.28 21.56 -14.82
CA ALA A 89 4.47 22.26 -15.28
C ALA A 89 4.13 23.38 -16.29
N ASP A 90 3.20 23.10 -17.21
CA ASP A 90 2.74 24.04 -18.24
C ASP A 90 1.78 25.11 -17.70
N GLY A 91 1.33 24.99 -16.44
CA GLY A 91 0.32 25.88 -15.86
C GLY A 91 -1.09 25.66 -16.41
N ARG A 92 -1.36 24.47 -16.97
CA ARG A 92 -2.67 24.03 -17.47
C ARG A 92 -3.52 23.32 -16.41
N ALA A 93 -2.93 22.94 -15.27
CA ALA A 93 -3.61 22.30 -14.16
C ALA A 93 -3.69 23.21 -12.91
N VAL A 94 -4.87 23.24 -12.29
CA VAL A 94 -5.10 23.90 -11.00
C VAL A 94 -6.04 23.01 -10.17
N ASP A 95 -5.54 22.42 -9.09
CA ASP A 95 -6.37 21.72 -8.11
C ASP A 95 -7.13 22.67 -7.19
N ARG A 96 -8.15 22.14 -6.51
CA ARG A 96 -8.95 22.88 -5.54
C ARG A 96 -8.12 23.56 -4.45
N CYS A 97 -7.05 22.94 -3.94
CA CYS A 97 -6.22 23.54 -2.90
C CYS A 97 -5.45 24.75 -3.43
N LEU A 98 -4.88 24.65 -4.63
CA LEU A 98 -4.20 25.78 -5.27
C LEU A 98 -5.19 26.90 -5.60
N ALA A 99 -6.34 26.56 -6.18
CA ALA A 99 -7.39 27.52 -6.52
C ALA A 99 -7.84 28.36 -5.31
N VAL A 100 -8.19 27.71 -4.19
CA VAL A 100 -8.61 28.45 -2.98
C VAL A 100 -7.44 29.21 -2.36
N SER A 101 -6.20 28.71 -2.43
CA SER A 101 -5.03 29.42 -1.91
C SER A 101 -4.79 30.76 -2.63
N LEU A 102 -5.14 30.86 -3.92
CA LEU A 102 -4.91 32.04 -4.76
C LEU A 102 -6.05 33.08 -4.73
N LYS A 103 -7.15 32.83 -4.01
CA LYS A 103 -8.25 33.80 -3.85
C LYS A 103 -7.84 35.00 -3.02
N GLU A 104 -8.45 36.16 -3.25
CA GLU A 104 -8.28 37.37 -2.40
C GLU A 104 -9.09 37.26 -1.10
N SER A 105 -10.30 36.71 -1.19
CA SER A 105 -11.22 36.45 -0.09
C SER A 105 -11.88 35.08 -0.26
N TRP A 106 -12.32 34.48 0.84
CA TRP A 106 -12.90 33.13 0.86
C TRP A 106 -14.39 33.15 1.20
N THR A 107 -15.17 32.31 0.51
CA THR A 107 -16.54 32.03 0.92
C THR A 107 -16.56 31.15 2.18
N PRO A 108 -17.70 31.01 2.89
CA PRO A 108 -17.82 30.06 3.99
C PRO A 108 -17.40 28.63 3.61
N GLU A 109 -17.77 28.18 2.41
CA GLU A 109 -17.44 26.84 1.89
C GLU A 109 -15.94 26.71 1.61
N ASP A 110 -15.29 27.75 1.08
CA ASP A 110 -13.84 27.76 0.91
C ASP A 110 -13.13 27.63 2.26
N ARG A 111 -13.59 28.37 3.28
CA ARG A 111 -13.01 28.32 4.64
C ARG A 111 -13.19 26.95 5.26
N GLU A 112 -14.37 26.34 5.14
CA GLU A 112 -14.64 24.99 5.64
C GLU A 112 -13.77 23.92 4.95
N PHE A 113 -13.61 24.04 3.63
CA PHE A 113 -12.69 23.18 2.88
C PHE A 113 -11.24 23.34 3.35
N MET A 114 -10.74 24.56 3.48
CA MET A 114 -9.37 24.79 3.97
C MET A 114 -9.21 24.29 5.42
N PHE A 115 -10.18 24.54 6.28
CA PHE A 115 -10.16 24.13 7.69
C PHE A 115 -10.16 22.60 7.87
N SER A 116 -10.80 21.87 6.96
CA SER A 116 -10.81 20.41 6.96
C SER A 116 -9.57 19.82 6.30
N PHE A 117 -9.14 20.36 5.15
CA PHE A 117 -8.14 19.73 4.29
C PHE A 117 -6.70 20.24 4.50
N PHE A 118 -6.49 21.51 4.86
CA PHE A 118 -5.13 22.11 4.88
C PHE A 118 -4.28 21.68 6.08
N PHE A 119 -4.69 20.62 6.78
CA PHE A 119 -3.94 19.94 7.83
C PHE A 119 -3.68 18.45 7.48
N ASN A 120 -3.98 18.04 6.24
CA ASN A 120 -3.69 16.71 5.71
C ASN A 120 -2.21 16.62 5.31
N ILE A 121 -1.36 16.43 6.32
CA ILE A 121 0.05 16.04 6.27
C ILE A 121 0.44 15.61 7.68
N HIS A 122 1.47 14.78 7.87
CA HIS A 122 1.82 14.30 9.22
C HIS A 122 2.09 15.47 10.21
N TRP A 123 1.32 15.53 11.31
CA TRP A 123 1.33 16.67 12.24
C TRP A 123 2.66 16.83 12.98
N ASP A 124 3.23 15.77 13.55
CA ASP A 124 4.51 15.88 14.27
C ASP A 124 5.71 16.17 13.36
N ARG A 125 5.76 15.52 12.19
CA ARG A 125 6.88 15.63 11.26
C ARG A 125 6.91 16.98 10.53
N PHE A 126 5.74 17.51 10.15
CA PHE A 126 5.66 18.70 9.30
C PHE A 126 5.00 19.89 9.98
N ILE A 127 3.80 19.74 10.55
CA ILE A 127 3.05 20.89 11.09
C ILE A 127 3.73 21.48 12.33
N ARG A 128 4.04 20.64 13.32
CA ARG A 128 4.63 21.04 14.61
C ARG A 128 6.06 21.58 14.48
N ARG A 129 6.74 21.33 13.35
CA ARG A 129 8.05 21.89 13.02
C ARG A 129 8.02 23.42 12.85
N TYR A 130 6.90 23.97 12.39
CA TYR A 130 6.78 25.39 12.07
C TYR A 130 5.88 26.11 13.09
N PRO A 131 6.40 27.06 13.89
CA PRO A 131 5.66 27.63 15.03
C PRO A 131 4.27 28.17 14.68
N ARG A 132 4.15 28.90 13.57
CA ARG A 132 2.86 29.46 13.13
C ARG A 132 1.89 28.38 12.64
N TYR A 133 2.38 27.34 11.97
CA TYR A 133 1.49 26.28 11.48
C TYR A 133 0.97 25.41 12.64
N ALA A 134 1.82 25.15 13.64
CA ALA A 134 1.41 24.52 14.91
C ALA A 134 0.34 25.33 15.65
N GLU A 135 0.51 26.65 15.74
CA GLU A 135 -0.49 27.55 16.33
C GLU A 135 -1.82 27.49 15.58
N LEU A 136 -1.81 27.45 14.24
CA LEU A 136 -3.04 27.31 13.44
C LEU A 136 -3.75 25.98 13.69
N LEU A 137 -2.99 24.89 13.90
CA LEU A 137 -3.56 23.59 14.28
C LEU A 137 -4.20 23.65 15.68
N GLU A 138 -3.57 24.32 16.64
CA GLU A 138 -4.18 24.53 17.97
C GLU A 138 -5.44 25.39 17.89
N LEU A 139 -5.46 26.43 17.07
CA LEU A 139 -6.64 27.26 16.83
C LEU A 139 -7.78 26.44 16.23
N ARG A 140 -7.48 25.59 15.23
CA ARG A 140 -8.44 24.64 14.64
C ARG A 140 -9.06 23.73 15.72
N GLN A 141 -8.25 23.19 16.61
CA GLN A 141 -8.71 22.32 17.71
C GLN A 141 -9.60 23.08 18.70
N ARG A 142 -9.23 24.30 19.08
CA ARG A 142 -10.03 25.16 19.99
C ARG A 142 -11.33 25.63 19.34
N ALA A 143 -11.34 25.80 18.02
CA ALA A 143 -12.53 26.20 17.27
C ALA A 143 -13.57 25.08 17.15
N ALA A 144 -13.26 23.82 17.52
CA ALA A 144 -14.22 22.71 17.57
C ALA A 144 -15.10 22.55 16.32
N GLY A 145 -14.49 22.68 15.12
CA GLY A 145 -15.18 22.57 13.84
C GLY A 145 -15.77 23.87 13.28
N ARG A 146 -15.68 24.99 14.02
CA ARG A 146 -16.17 26.30 13.58
C ARG A 146 -15.12 27.06 12.76
N ALA A 147 -15.13 26.83 11.45
CA ALA A 147 -14.24 27.47 10.50
C ALA A 147 -14.33 29.02 10.50
N ASP A 148 -15.47 29.58 10.86
CA ASP A 148 -15.71 31.03 10.91
C ASP A 148 -14.98 31.76 12.05
N LEU A 149 -14.41 31.04 13.02
CA LEU A 149 -13.67 31.62 14.15
C LEU A 149 -12.23 32.03 13.83
N LEU A 150 -11.69 31.60 12.68
CA LEU A 150 -10.36 31.99 12.22
C LEU A 150 -10.44 33.30 11.41
N SER A 151 -9.44 34.17 11.57
CA SER A 151 -9.36 35.43 10.82
C SER A 151 -8.89 35.22 9.37
N ASP A 152 -9.09 36.21 8.51
CA ASP A 152 -8.55 36.16 7.13
C ASP A 152 -7.02 36.03 7.12
N GLY A 153 -6.33 36.63 8.11
CA GLY A 153 -4.90 36.47 8.29
C GLY A 153 -4.50 35.03 8.65
N ASP A 154 -5.29 34.36 9.49
CA ASP A 154 -5.08 32.94 9.83
C ASP A 154 -5.26 32.05 8.60
N TYR A 155 -6.29 32.29 7.79
CA TYR A 155 -6.51 31.54 6.55
C TYR A 155 -5.43 31.79 5.49
N ARG A 156 -4.93 33.03 5.39
CA ARG A 156 -3.80 33.33 4.51
C ARG A 156 -2.53 32.62 4.94
N ASP A 157 -2.22 32.65 6.23
CA ASP A 157 -1.07 31.93 6.77
C ASP A 157 -1.22 30.42 6.61
N LEU A 158 -2.42 29.88 6.83
CA LEU A 158 -2.74 28.46 6.63
C LEU A 158 -2.51 28.02 5.17
N ALA A 159 -2.97 28.82 4.20
CA ALA A 159 -2.77 28.52 2.79
C ALA A 159 -1.30 28.45 2.40
N VAL A 160 -0.49 29.41 2.85
CA VAL A 160 0.94 29.43 2.55
C VAL A 160 1.66 28.28 3.26
N TRP A 161 1.36 28.03 4.54
CA TRP A 161 2.00 26.96 5.29
C TRP A 161 1.66 25.56 4.79
N PHE A 162 0.41 25.31 4.40
CA PHE A 162 0.03 24.04 3.79
C PHE A 162 0.88 23.76 2.54
N ASN A 163 0.97 24.74 1.63
CA ASN A 163 1.74 24.58 0.40
C ASN A 163 3.26 24.49 0.67
N LEU A 164 3.80 25.23 1.65
CA LEU A 164 5.21 25.12 2.04
C LEU A 164 5.53 23.76 2.67
N ALA A 165 4.69 23.27 3.59
CA ALA A 165 4.93 22.03 4.33
C ALA A 165 4.95 20.80 3.43
N TRP A 166 4.21 20.84 2.31
CA TRP A 166 4.22 19.84 1.25
C TRP A 166 5.41 19.95 0.29
N THR A 167 6.38 20.81 0.55
CA THR A 167 7.63 20.86 -0.22
C THR A 167 8.73 20.12 0.53
N ASP A 168 9.54 19.33 -0.18
CA ASP A 168 10.69 18.61 0.40
C ASP A 168 11.51 19.51 1.34
N PRO A 169 11.78 19.10 2.60
CA PRO A 169 12.57 19.89 3.54
C PRO A 169 13.95 20.29 3.02
N GLY A 170 14.61 19.43 2.24
CA GLY A 170 15.89 19.74 1.61
C GLY A 170 15.78 20.84 0.56
N LEU A 171 14.73 20.82 -0.25
CA LEU A 171 14.41 21.84 -1.25
C LEU A 171 14.04 23.17 -0.59
N LEU A 172 13.22 23.16 0.46
CA LEU A 172 12.88 24.35 1.25
C LEU A 172 14.12 25.06 1.80
N GLN A 173 15.17 24.32 2.17
CA GLN A 173 16.41 24.87 2.70
C GLN A 173 17.34 25.42 1.61
N ARG A 174 17.44 24.72 0.47
CA ARG A 174 18.39 25.06 -0.61
C ARG A 174 17.85 26.14 -1.56
N ASP A 175 16.53 26.25 -1.69
CA ASP A 175 15.88 27.25 -2.52
C ASP A 175 15.74 28.59 -1.78
N GLU A 176 16.36 29.64 -2.31
CA GLU A 176 16.38 30.96 -1.65
C GLU A 176 14.98 31.56 -1.46
N ALA A 177 14.10 31.43 -2.46
CA ALA A 177 12.76 31.99 -2.40
C ALA A 177 11.88 31.25 -1.39
N LEU A 178 11.93 29.92 -1.38
CA LEU A 178 11.19 29.11 -0.41
C LEU A 178 11.71 29.30 1.01
N ARG A 179 13.04 29.36 1.18
CA ARG A 179 13.66 29.63 2.48
C ARG A 179 13.27 31.00 3.02
N ALA A 180 13.21 32.03 2.17
CA ALA A 180 12.77 33.36 2.57
C ALA A 180 11.29 33.37 3.01
N LEU A 181 10.42 32.67 2.30
CA LEU A 181 9.01 32.51 2.69
C LEU A 181 8.86 31.75 4.02
N ALA A 182 9.58 30.65 4.19
CA ALA A 182 9.57 29.90 5.45
C ALA A 182 10.09 30.76 6.63
N ALA A 183 11.13 31.57 6.40
CA ALA A 183 11.70 32.48 7.41
C ALA A 183 10.75 33.63 7.79
N LYS A 184 9.92 34.11 6.84
CA LYS A 184 8.89 35.13 7.12
C LYS A 184 7.89 34.66 8.18
N GLY A 185 7.53 33.38 8.13
CA GLY A 185 6.84 32.68 9.23
C GLY A 185 5.34 32.98 9.42
N ARG A 186 4.90 34.23 9.24
CA ARG A 186 3.51 34.68 9.39
C ARG A 186 3.24 35.99 8.67
N GLY A 187 1.97 36.41 8.61
CA GLY A 187 1.57 37.66 7.98
C GLY A 187 1.80 37.61 6.48
N PHE A 188 1.52 36.46 5.88
CA PHE A 188 1.66 36.30 4.44
C PHE A 188 0.61 37.14 3.70
N SER A 189 0.97 37.53 2.48
CA SER A 189 0.12 38.25 1.54
C SER A 189 -0.29 37.34 0.39
N LEU A 190 -1.25 37.76 -0.42
CA LEU A 190 -1.56 37.06 -1.67
C LEU A 190 -0.37 37.07 -2.64
N ALA A 191 0.48 38.11 -2.60
CA ALA A 191 1.69 38.16 -3.43
C ALA A 191 2.69 37.07 -3.03
N ASP A 192 2.83 36.77 -1.73
CA ASP A 192 3.67 35.66 -1.25
C ASP A 192 3.14 34.31 -1.74
N MET A 193 1.82 34.09 -1.67
CA MET A 193 1.20 32.86 -2.15
C MET A 193 1.34 32.70 -3.68
N ARG A 194 1.20 33.78 -4.45
CA ARG A 194 1.44 33.77 -5.91
C ARG A 194 2.91 33.46 -6.23
N ALA A 195 3.84 34.02 -5.47
CA ALA A 195 5.27 33.73 -5.63
C ALA A 195 5.59 32.26 -5.29
N LEU A 196 4.99 31.71 -4.23
CA LEU A 196 5.10 30.30 -3.86
C LEU A 196 4.57 29.40 -4.98
N ALA A 197 3.36 29.66 -5.47
CA ALA A 197 2.74 28.87 -6.53
C ALA A 197 3.58 28.87 -7.83
N ALA A 198 4.07 30.05 -8.25
CA ALA A 198 4.95 30.17 -9.41
C ALA A 198 6.26 29.40 -9.21
N ARG A 199 6.83 29.42 -8.00
CA ARG A 199 8.05 28.66 -7.71
C ARG A 199 7.80 27.16 -7.72
N GLN A 200 6.69 26.71 -7.13
CA GLN A 200 6.27 25.30 -7.15
C GLN A 200 6.06 24.79 -8.58
N GLN A 201 5.37 25.53 -9.43
CA GLN A 201 5.22 25.19 -10.86
C GLN A 201 6.59 25.02 -11.55
N ALA A 202 7.51 25.97 -11.34
CA ALA A 202 8.85 25.90 -11.93
C ALA A 202 9.65 24.67 -11.44
N LEU A 203 9.44 24.24 -10.18
CA LEU A 203 10.08 23.04 -9.62
C LEU A 203 9.48 21.76 -10.23
N ILE A 204 8.16 21.69 -10.38
CA ILE A 204 7.49 20.55 -11.03
C ILE A 204 7.98 20.38 -12.47
N GLY A 205 8.17 21.48 -13.20
CA GLY A 205 8.73 21.46 -14.56
C GLY A 205 10.16 20.90 -14.67
N ARG A 206 10.86 20.65 -13.56
CA ARG A 206 12.20 20.03 -13.54
C ARG A 206 12.16 18.51 -13.38
N ILE A 207 11.02 17.92 -13.02
CA ILE A 207 10.92 16.50 -12.64
C ILE A 207 11.20 15.59 -13.84
N LEU A 208 10.39 15.66 -14.90
CA LEU A 208 10.56 14.80 -16.08
C LEU A 208 11.94 15.01 -16.74
N PRO A 209 12.45 16.25 -16.91
CA PRO A 209 13.82 16.46 -17.37
C PRO A 209 14.90 15.85 -16.47
N LEU A 210 14.71 15.79 -15.15
CA LEU A 210 15.66 15.15 -14.24
C LEU A 210 15.72 13.65 -14.48
N TYR A 211 14.57 12.97 -14.50
CA TYR A 211 14.50 11.53 -14.77
C TYR A 211 15.11 11.17 -16.13
N ARG A 212 14.79 11.94 -17.17
CA ARG A 212 15.39 11.76 -18.51
C ARG A 212 16.92 11.87 -18.47
N ARG A 213 17.48 12.87 -17.79
CA ARG A 213 18.94 13.02 -17.68
C ARG A 213 19.59 11.84 -16.93
N LEU A 214 18.96 11.33 -15.87
CA LEU A 214 19.47 10.18 -15.12
C LEU A 214 19.42 8.89 -15.95
N GLU A 215 18.40 8.73 -16.79
CA GLU A 215 18.33 7.63 -17.76
C GLU A 215 19.36 7.76 -18.88
N GLU A 216 19.55 8.95 -19.43
CA GLU A 216 20.60 9.23 -20.43
C GLU A 216 22.01 8.97 -19.87
N ALA A 217 22.23 9.20 -18.57
CA ALA A 217 23.47 8.88 -17.86
C ALA A 217 23.63 7.38 -17.54
N GLY A 218 22.58 6.58 -17.73
CA GLY A 218 22.58 5.13 -17.45
C GLY A 218 22.47 4.77 -15.97
N GLN A 219 22.27 5.74 -15.07
CA GLN A 219 22.10 5.48 -13.63
C GLN A 219 20.70 4.94 -13.31
N VAL A 220 19.70 5.38 -14.08
CA VAL A 220 18.30 4.98 -13.90
C VAL A 220 17.77 4.29 -15.15
N GLU A 221 16.90 3.31 -14.95
CA GLU A 221 16.00 2.80 -15.99
C GLU A 221 14.60 3.36 -15.75
N LEU A 222 13.96 3.94 -16.79
CA LEU A 222 12.56 4.33 -16.72
C LEU A 222 11.69 3.20 -17.31
N SER A 223 10.71 2.76 -16.54
CA SER A 223 9.70 1.78 -16.95
C SER A 223 8.30 2.42 -16.96
N THR A 224 7.32 1.73 -17.55
CA THR A 224 5.94 2.23 -17.67
C THR A 224 4.93 1.29 -17.03
N SER A 225 3.70 1.77 -16.92
CA SER A 225 2.50 0.98 -16.61
C SER A 225 1.45 1.21 -17.70
N PRO A 226 0.34 0.43 -17.74
CA PRO A 226 -0.82 0.75 -18.57
C PRO A 226 -1.33 2.17 -18.31
N TYR A 227 -1.83 2.86 -19.35
CA TYR A 227 -1.94 4.32 -19.35
C TYR A 227 -2.69 4.91 -18.14
N TYR A 228 -3.91 4.43 -17.89
CA TYR A 228 -4.74 4.85 -16.75
C TYR A 228 -4.70 3.86 -15.58
N HIS A 229 -3.64 3.06 -15.50
CA HIS A 229 -3.45 2.08 -14.43
C HIS A 229 -4.59 1.03 -14.24
N PRO A 230 -5.22 0.48 -15.29
CA PRO A 230 -6.22 -0.60 -15.12
C PRO A 230 -5.62 -1.93 -14.65
N ILE A 231 -6.43 -2.76 -13.99
CA ILE A 231 -6.10 -4.17 -13.71
C ILE A 231 -6.22 -4.98 -15.00
N LEU A 232 -5.11 -5.07 -15.75
CA LEU A 232 -5.08 -5.72 -17.07
C LEU A 232 -5.72 -7.12 -17.11
N PRO A 233 -5.49 -8.02 -16.14
CA PRO A 233 -6.16 -9.32 -16.14
C PRO A 233 -7.69 -9.24 -16.21
N LEU A 234 -8.30 -8.24 -15.55
CA LEU A 234 -9.74 -8.05 -15.51
C LEU A 234 -10.30 -7.40 -16.77
N LEU A 235 -9.50 -6.57 -17.47
CA LEU A 235 -9.86 -6.08 -18.80
C LEU A 235 -9.82 -7.22 -19.83
N VAL A 236 -8.80 -8.08 -19.78
CA VAL A 236 -8.70 -9.22 -20.70
C VAL A 236 -9.87 -10.18 -20.52
N ASP A 237 -10.13 -10.61 -19.28
CA ASP A 237 -11.28 -11.43 -18.91
C ASP A 237 -11.51 -11.35 -17.39
N ALA A 238 -12.62 -10.75 -16.96
CA ALA A 238 -13.00 -10.65 -15.55
C ALA A 238 -13.09 -12.02 -14.84
N TYR A 239 -13.26 -13.12 -15.58
CA TYR A 239 -13.20 -14.47 -15.03
C TYR A 239 -11.85 -14.81 -14.40
N ALA A 240 -10.77 -14.10 -14.74
CA ALA A 240 -9.45 -14.26 -14.12
C ALA A 240 -9.48 -14.18 -12.59
N ALA A 241 -10.41 -13.41 -12.01
CA ALA A 241 -10.60 -13.33 -10.56
C ALA A 241 -10.84 -14.71 -9.91
N ARG A 242 -11.53 -15.62 -10.60
CA ARG A 242 -11.85 -16.96 -10.09
C ARG A 242 -10.67 -17.91 -10.03
N GLU A 243 -9.56 -17.60 -10.70
CA GLU A 243 -8.34 -18.38 -10.55
C GLU A 243 -7.76 -18.21 -9.14
N SER A 244 -7.65 -16.97 -8.66
CA SER A 244 -7.19 -16.67 -7.30
C SER A 244 -8.27 -16.77 -6.22
N THR A 245 -9.54 -16.63 -6.58
CA THR A 245 -10.66 -16.67 -5.64
C THR A 245 -11.83 -17.44 -6.27
N PRO A 246 -11.85 -18.79 -6.21
CA PRO A 246 -12.83 -19.62 -6.92
C PRO A 246 -14.30 -19.29 -6.63
N THR A 247 -14.59 -18.75 -5.44
CA THR A 247 -15.92 -18.36 -4.99
C THR A 247 -16.27 -16.89 -5.28
N ALA A 248 -15.41 -16.15 -6.01
CA ALA A 248 -15.65 -14.76 -6.33
C ALA A 248 -16.97 -14.61 -7.10
N ARG A 249 -17.82 -13.69 -6.61
CA ARG A 249 -18.97 -13.23 -7.36
C ARG A 249 -18.45 -12.33 -8.47
N LEU A 250 -18.92 -12.55 -9.68
CA LEU A 250 -18.56 -11.71 -10.82
C LEU A 250 -19.70 -10.72 -11.09
N PRO A 251 -19.41 -9.61 -11.82
CA PRO A 251 -20.44 -8.70 -12.33
C PRO A 251 -21.52 -9.45 -13.12
N GLU A 252 -22.74 -8.90 -13.16
CA GLU A 252 -23.84 -9.51 -13.91
C GLU A 252 -23.57 -9.48 -15.41
N ALA A 253 -22.99 -8.38 -15.91
CA ALA A 253 -22.53 -8.23 -17.27
C ALA A 253 -21.12 -8.84 -17.43
N PRO A 254 -20.92 -9.79 -18.35
CA PRO A 254 -19.58 -10.24 -18.70
C PRO A 254 -18.73 -9.05 -19.16
N TYR A 255 -17.48 -9.00 -18.68
CA TYR A 255 -16.50 -7.99 -19.06
C TYR A 255 -15.22 -8.68 -19.53
N ALA A 256 -14.96 -8.60 -20.83
CA ALA A 256 -13.82 -9.22 -21.50
C ALA A 256 -13.51 -8.41 -22.77
N HIS A 257 -12.59 -7.46 -22.62
CA HIS A 257 -12.17 -6.48 -23.61
C HIS A 257 -10.64 -6.43 -23.71
N PRO A 258 -10.00 -7.52 -24.22
CA PRO A 258 -8.56 -7.52 -24.47
C PRO A 258 -8.10 -6.41 -25.42
N GLU A 259 -8.99 -5.88 -26.27
CA GLU A 259 -8.75 -4.72 -27.11
C GLU A 259 -8.50 -3.44 -26.30
N ASP A 260 -9.18 -3.24 -25.17
CA ASP A 260 -8.98 -2.07 -24.31
C ASP A 260 -7.64 -2.17 -23.56
N ALA A 261 -7.32 -3.38 -23.08
CA ALA A 261 -6.00 -3.69 -22.50
C ALA A 261 -4.85 -3.42 -23.49
N ALA A 262 -5.01 -3.81 -24.76
CA ALA A 262 -4.04 -3.55 -25.81
C ALA A 262 -3.87 -2.05 -26.10
N GLU A 263 -4.98 -1.29 -26.11
CA GLU A 263 -4.95 0.15 -26.33
C GLU A 263 -4.28 0.90 -25.16
N GLN A 264 -4.59 0.53 -23.91
CA GLN A 264 -3.95 1.07 -22.71
C GLN A 264 -2.42 0.85 -22.73
N LEU A 265 -1.98 -0.32 -23.19
CA LEU A 265 -0.55 -0.65 -23.36
C LEU A 265 0.08 0.15 -24.50
N ARG A 266 -0.55 0.19 -25.69
CA ARG A 266 -0.04 0.95 -26.84
C ARG A 266 0.14 2.42 -26.49
N ARG A 267 -0.87 3.04 -25.89
CA ARG A 267 -0.82 4.43 -25.45
C ARG A 267 0.26 4.67 -24.41
N ALA A 268 0.47 3.74 -23.50
CA ALA A 268 1.53 3.84 -22.50
C ALA A 268 2.92 3.88 -23.14
N MET A 269 3.20 2.97 -24.09
CA MET A 269 4.46 2.95 -24.82
C MET A 269 4.70 4.27 -25.56
N ASP A 270 3.68 4.77 -26.26
CA ASP A 270 3.79 6.02 -27.02
C ASP A 270 3.95 7.24 -26.11
N ALA A 271 3.28 7.26 -24.96
CA ALA A 271 3.39 8.35 -23.98
C ALA A 271 4.77 8.39 -23.33
N HIS A 272 5.32 7.23 -22.98
CA HIS A 272 6.65 7.12 -22.42
C HIS A 272 7.71 7.58 -23.43
N GLU A 273 7.59 7.16 -24.70
CA GLU A 273 8.49 7.61 -25.77
C GLU A 273 8.41 9.12 -26.01
N ARG A 274 7.20 9.71 -25.98
CA ARG A 274 7.05 11.17 -26.08
C ARG A 274 7.72 11.92 -24.92
N ALA A 275 7.59 11.41 -23.70
CA ALA A 275 8.11 12.07 -22.49
C ALA A 275 9.64 11.94 -22.35
N PHE A 276 10.19 10.76 -22.63
CA PHE A 276 11.58 10.43 -22.31
C PHE A 276 12.46 10.21 -23.56
N GLY A 277 11.85 10.09 -24.74
CA GLY A 277 12.56 9.97 -26.03
C GLY A 277 12.94 8.55 -26.43
N ARG A 278 12.54 7.53 -25.65
CA ARG A 278 12.77 6.11 -25.92
C ARG A 278 11.56 5.30 -25.47
N ARG A 279 11.33 4.14 -26.08
CA ARG A 279 10.33 3.19 -25.56
C ARG A 279 10.84 2.48 -24.31
N PRO A 280 9.98 2.23 -23.30
CA PRO A 280 10.38 1.56 -22.08
C PRO A 280 10.64 0.08 -22.34
N ARG A 281 11.62 -0.52 -21.63
CA ARG A 281 11.87 -1.97 -21.67
C ARG A 281 11.10 -2.75 -20.61
N GLY A 282 10.71 -2.06 -19.54
CA GLY A 282 10.03 -2.61 -18.39
C GLY A 282 8.57 -2.20 -18.29
N LEU A 283 7.74 -3.14 -17.82
CA LEU A 283 6.36 -2.91 -17.43
C LEU A 283 6.18 -3.27 -15.96
N TRP A 284 5.69 -2.32 -15.16
CA TRP A 284 4.97 -2.65 -13.93
C TRP A 284 3.48 -2.73 -14.30
N PRO A 285 2.90 -3.93 -14.39
CA PRO A 285 1.46 -4.05 -14.52
C PRO A 285 0.81 -3.41 -13.29
N SER A 286 -0.30 -2.70 -13.47
CA SER A 286 -0.97 -2.00 -12.37
C SER A 286 -1.17 -2.95 -11.19
N GLU A 287 -0.70 -2.58 -10.00
CA GLU A 287 -0.78 -3.42 -8.78
C GLU A 287 -0.01 -4.75 -8.89
N GLY A 288 1.02 -4.81 -9.73
CA GLY A 288 1.71 -6.05 -10.07
C GLY A 288 0.78 -7.10 -10.67
N SER A 289 -0.38 -6.71 -11.21
CA SER A 289 -1.44 -7.64 -11.61
C SER A 289 -1.12 -8.36 -12.93
N VAL A 290 -1.17 -9.69 -12.90
CA VAL A 290 -0.81 -10.54 -14.03
C VAL A 290 -1.77 -11.71 -14.19
N SER A 291 -1.77 -12.32 -15.37
CA SER A 291 -2.42 -13.60 -15.66
C SER A 291 -1.78 -14.24 -16.89
N GLN A 292 -1.94 -15.55 -17.07
CA GLN A 292 -1.45 -16.22 -18.27
C GLN A 292 -2.12 -15.70 -19.56
N ALA A 293 -3.38 -15.27 -19.49
CA ALA A 293 -4.13 -14.74 -20.64
C ALA A 293 -3.58 -13.39 -21.13
N LEU A 294 -2.85 -12.66 -20.29
CA LEU A 294 -2.24 -11.38 -20.64
C LEU A 294 -0.98 -11.55 -21.50
N VAL A 295 -0.25 -12.67 -21.37
CA VAL A 295 1.07 -12.85 -22.02
C VAL A 295 1.03 -12.70 -23.55
N PRO A 296 0.05 -13.27 -24.30
CA PRO A 296 -0.04 -13.07 -25.74
C PRO A 296 -0.21 -11.61 -26.18
N LEU A 297 -0.86 -10.77 -25.36
CA LEU A 297 -1.01 -9.34 -25.65
C LEU A 297 0.32 -8.61 -25.44
N LEU A 298 1.01 -8.90 -24.32
CA LEU A 298 2.31 -8.30 -24.02
C LEU A 298 3.37 -8.66 -25.06
N GLU A 299 3.31 -9.86 -25.64
CA GLU A 299 4.20 -10.29 -26.72
C GLU A 299 4.10 -9.41 -27.98
N GLN A 300 2.96 -8.74 -28.20
CA GLN A 300 2.75 -7.85 -29.33
C GLN A 300 3.22 -6.42 -29.05
N VAL A 301 3.57 -6.10 -27.80
CA VAL A 301 4.01 -4.77 -27.40
C VAL A 301 5.49 -4.59 -27.75
N GLU A 302 5.76 -3.82 -28.79
CA GLU A 302 7.13 -3.54 -29.24
C GLU A 302 7.94 -2.81 -28.16
N GLY A 303 9.20 -3.23 -27.98
CA GLY A 303 10.14 -2.64 -27.03
C GLY A 303 10.10 -3.25 -25.64
N LEU A 304 8.98 -3.88 -25.25
CA LEU A 304 8.86 -4.54 -23.97
C LEU A 304 9.77 -5.77 -23.88
N ARG A 305 10.42 -5.96 -22.72
CA ARG A 305 11.40 -7.03 -22.47
C ARG A 305 11.19 -7.72 -21.14
N TRP A 306 10.70 -7.00 -20.15
CA TRP A 306 10.46 -7.56 -18.84
C TRP A 306 9.25 -6.94 -18.16
N LEU A 307 8.69 -7.69 -17.21
CA LEU A 307 7.66 -7.25 -16.29
C LEU A 307 8.02 -7.66 -14.85
N ALA A 308 7.37 -7.07 -13.86
CA ALA A 308 7.55 -7.45 -12.47
C ALA A 308 6.22 -7.73 -11.78
N THR A 309 6.24 -8.63 -10.80
CA THR A 309 5.08 -8.98 -9.96
C THR A 309 5.57 -9.50 -8.61
N ASP A 310 4.72 -10.21 -7.88
CA ASP A 310 4.87 -10.56 -6.48
C ASP A 310 5.31 -12.02 -6.23
N GLU A 311 6.06 -12.27 -5.15
CA GLU A 311 6.55 -13.61 -4.80
C GLU A 311 5.44 -14.64 -4.55
N GLY A 312 4.25 -14.23 -4.09
CA GLY A 312 3.13 -15.14 -3.94
C GLY A 312 2.59 -15.60 -5.29
N ILE A 313 2.62 -14.74 -6.31
CA ILE A 313 2.29 -15.12 -7.69
C ILE A 313 3.30 -16.13 -8.23
N LEU A 314 4.60 -15.95 -7.94
CA LEU A 314 5.64 -16.94 -8.25
C LEU A 314 5.33 -18.28 -7.59
N ALA A 315 5.05 -18.26 -6.28
CA ALA A 315 4.80 -19.46 -5.50
C ALA A 315 3.62 -20.27 -6.05
N HIS A 316 2.53 -19.59 -6.41
CA HIS A 316 1.36 -20.21 -7.03
C HIS A 316 1.65 -20.71 -8.45
N SER A 317 2.40 -19.95 -9.25
CA SER A 317 2.77 -20.30 -10.63
C SER A 317 3.66 -21.55 -10.69
N LEU A 318 4.57 -21.71 -9.72
CA LEU A 318 5.49 -22.85 -9.61
C LEU A 318 4.95 -23.98 -8.72
N GLN A 319 3.81 -23.78 -8.06
CA GLN A 319 3.30 -24.67 -7.00
C GLN A 319 4.37 -24.99 -5.94
N THR A 320 5.25 -24.01 -5.66
CA THR A 320 6.40 -24.14 -4.77
C THR A 320 6.38 -22.99 -3.78
N PRO A 321 6.16 -23.23 -2.48
CA PRO A 321 6.09 -22.15 -1.50
C PRO A 321 7.45 -21.47 -1.32
N ILE A 322 7.45 -20.15 -1.14
CA ILE A 322 8.60 -19.41 -0.62
C ILE A 322 8.58 -19.58 0.89
N GLN A 323 9.59 -20.27 1.42
CA GLN A 323 9.66 -20.58 2.85
C GLN A 323 10.57 -19.57 3.53
N ARG A 324 10.13 -19.01 4.66
CA ARG A 324 10.93 -18.08 5.46
C ARG A 324 11.22 -18.63 6.86
N ASP A 325 12.36 -18.27 7.43
CA ASP A 325 12.66 -18.53 8.84
C ASP A 325 11.93 -17.54 9.78
N HIS A 326 12.20 -17.62 11.07
CA HIS A 326 11.58 -16.76 12.08
C HIS A 326 12.02 -15.29 12.00
N GLU A 327 13.17 -14.99 11.38
CA GLU A 327 13.68 -13.63 11.16
C GLU A 327 13.23 -13.08 9.78
N GLY A 328 12.57 -13.90 8.98
CA GLY A 328 12.03 -13.56 7.66
C GLY A 328 12.95 -13.88 6.48
N HIS A 329 14.05 -14.60 6.67
CA HIS A 329 14.95 -14.97 5.58
C HIS A 329 14.41 -16.15 4.77
N VAL A 330 14.50 -16.06 3.45
CA VAL A 330 14.09 -17.14 2.55
C VAL A 330 15.01 -18.35 2.70
N LEU A 331 14.41 -19.52 2.98
CA LEU A 331 15.07 -20.82 3.16
C LEU A 331 15.36 -21.54 1.84
N ASN A 332 14.64 -21.18 0.78
CA ASN A 332 14.83 -21.66 -0.60
C ASN A 332 15.19 -20.51 -1.56
N PRO A 333 16.31 -19.79 -1.33
CA PRO A 333 16.67 -18.56 -2.06
C PRO A 333 16.82 -18.76 -3.57
N GLN A 334 17.10 -19.99 -4.01
CA GLN A 334 17.15 -20.37 -5.42
C GLN A 334 15.79 -20.31 -6.13
N VAL A 335 14.67 -20.14 -5.42
CA VAL A 335 13.35 -19.94 -6.04
C VAL A 335 13.11 -18.45 -6.27
N LEU A 336 13.23 -17.62 -5.24
CA LEU A 336 12.87 -16.20 -5.33
C LEU A 336 13.91 -15.34 -6.06
N TYR A 337 15.21 -15.52 -5.77
CA TYR A 337 16.23 -14.54 -6.16
C TYR A 337 16.81 -14.78 -7.56
N ARG A 338 15.93 -14.91 -8.55
CA ARG A 338 16.26 -15.05 -9.98
C ARG A 338 15.10 -14.58 -10.86
N PRO A 339 15.38 -14.20 -12.11
CA PRO A 339 14.33 -13.96 -13.10
C PRO A 339 13.83 -15.28 -13.70
N TYR A 340 12.63 -15.22 -14.27
CA TYR A 340 12.01 -16.32 -15.00
C TYR A 340 11.61 -15.89 -16.41
N ARG A 341 11.50 -16.85 -17.32
CA ARG A 341 11.02 -16.65 -18.68
C ARG A 341 9.56 -17.10 -18.77
N LEU A 342 8.70 -16.28 -19.37
CA LEU A 342 7.30 -16.66 -19.55
C LEU A 342 7.14 -17.69 -20.68
N GLN A 343 5.98 -18.36 -20.70
CA GLN A 343 5.52 -19.11 -21.86
C GLN A 343 4.40 -18.34 -22.56
N GLN A 344 4.45 -18.25 -23.89
CA GLN A 344 3.42 -17.54 -24.67
C GLN A 344 2.02 -18.12 -24.43
N ARG A 345 1.94 -19.45 -24.31
CA ARG A 345 0.71 -20.20 -24.00
C ARG A 345 1.07 -21.39 -23.10
N ILE A 346 0.10 -21.85 -22.32
CA ILE A 346 0.25 -23.04 -21.47
C ILE A 346 0.64 -24.24 -22.35
N GLY A 347 1.74 -24.90 -22.02
CA GLY A 347 2.21 -26.09 -22.74
C GLY A 347 2.82 -25.81 -24.11
N ALA A 348 3.10 -24.55 -24.46
CA ALA A 348 3.82 -24.22 -25.68
C ALA A 348 5.33 -24.42 -25.49
N ASP A 349 5.99 -25.05 -26.47
CA ASP A 349 7.45 -25.18 -26.53
C ASP A 349 8.13 -23.87 -26.97
N THR A 350 7.36 -22.87 -27.40
CA THR A 350 7.89 -21.56 -27.81
C THR A 350 8.03 -20.66 -26.58
N PRO A 351 9.27 -20.35 -26.15
CA PRO A 351 9.49 -19.44 -25.04
C PRO A 351 9.04 -18.02 -25.42
N SER A 352 8.44 -17.32 -24.46
CA SER A 352 8.21 -15.87 -24.55
C SER A 352 9.55 -15.14 -24.61
N HIS A 353 9.58 -13.99 -25.29
CA HIS A 353 10.73 -13.09 -25.21
C HIS A 353 10.70 -12.25 -23.91
N LEU A 354 9.58 -12.27 -23.19
CA LEU A 354 9.37 -11.56 -21.95
C LEU A 354 9.96 -12.33 -20.77
N GLN A 355 10.62 -11.58 -19.92
CA GLN A 355 11.19 -12.03 -18.66
C GLN A 355 10.39 -11.44 -17.51
N ILE A 356 10.36 -12.13 -16.38
CA ILE A 356 9.63 -11.66 -15.20
C ILE A 356 10.51 -11.76 -13.96
N VAL A 357 10.49 -10.69 -13.16
CA VAL A 357 11.14 -10.62 -11.85
C VAL A 357 10.08 -10.54 -10.75
N PHE A 358 10.44 -11.01 -9.55
CA PHE A 358 9.51 -11.13 -8.43
C PHE A 358 10.00 -10.35 -7.23
N ARG A 359 9.10 -9.53 -6.68
CA ARG A 359 9.28 -8.73 -5.48
C ARG A 359 9.60 -9.61 -4.28
N ASP A 360 10.63 -9.28 -3.51
CA ASP A 360 10.74 -9.73 -2.12
C ASP A 360 9.79 -8.92 -1.26
N VAL A 361 8.67 -9.52 -0.85
CA VAL A 361 7.60 -8.85 -0.11
C VAL A 361 8.13 -8.29 1.21
N LEU A 362 8.89 -9.10 1.96
CA LEU A 362 9.37 -8.71 3.28
C LEU A 362 10.34 -7.52 3.22
N LEU A 363 11.29 -7.52 2.28
CA LEU A 363 12.23 -6.41 2.15
C LEU A 363 11.54 -5.12 1.68
N SER A 364 10.61 -5.26 0.73
CA SER A 364 9.86 -4.13 0.19
C SER A 364 8.93 -3.51 1.24
N ASP A 365 8.16 -4.34 1.94
CA ASP A 365 7.24 -3.91 3.00
C ASP A 365 7.97 -3.33 4.20
N ARG A 366 9.22 -3.75 4.46
CA ARG A 366 10.01 -3.13 5.52
C ARG A 366 10.29 -1.66 5.23
N ILE A 367 10.62 -1.31 3.99
CA ILE A 367 10.76 0.09 3.58
C ILE A 367 9.40 0.79 3.64
N GLY A 368 8.34 0.20 3.08
CA GLY A 368 7.03 0.84 3.05
C GLY A 368 6.44 1.11 4.44
N PHE A 369 6.63 0.19 5.40
CA PHE A 369 5.80 0.15 6.61
C PHE A 369 6.57 -0.06 7.92
N VAL A 370 7.79 -0.60 7.88
CA VAL A 370 8.53 -0.99 9.10
C VAL A 370 9.54 0.06 9.52
N TYR A 371 10.39 0.48 8.59
CA TYR A 371 11.55 1.32 8.86
C TYR A 371 11.19 2.74 9.30
N LYS A 372 9.97 3.22 9.03
CA LYS A 372 9.45 4.49 9.56
C LYS A 372 9.50 4.60 11.10
N SER A 373 9.49 3.47 11.82
CA SER A 373 9.59 3.45 13.29
C SER A 373 11.00 3.25 13.83
N LEU A 374 12.02 3.13 12.96
CA LEU A 374 13.41 2.95 13.34
C LEU A 374 14.23 4.22 13.06
N GLY A 375 15.40 4.33 13.71
CA GLY A 375 16.40 5.32 13.31
C GLY A 375 16.91 5.01 11.90
N SER A 376 17.13 6.04 11.08
CA SER A 376 17.50 5.89 9.66
C SER A 376 18.74 5.01 9.43
N ALA A 377 19.75 5.11 10.31
CA ALA A 377 20.96 4.28 10.22
C ALA A 377 20.72 2.81 10.59
N ASP A 378 19.82 2.54 11.54
CA ASP A 378 19.44 1.18 11.94
C ASP A 378 18.56 0.53 10.87
N ALA A 379 17.62 1.29 10.29
CA ALA A 379 16.81 0.85 9.17
C ALA A 379 17.66 0.44 7.95
N ALA A 380 18.56 1.33 7.51
CA ALA A 380 19.48 1.03 6.42
C ALA A 380 20.42 -0.14 6.79
N GLY A 381 20.86 -0.22 8.05
CA GLY A 381 21.66 -1.32 8.57
C GLY A 381 20.96 -2.68 8.51
N ASP A 382 19.70 -2.76 8.93
CA ASP A 382 18.89 -3.98 8.86
C ASP A 382 18.71 -4.44 7.41
N LEU A 383 18.43 -3.52 6.47
CA LEU A 383 18.29 -3.88 5.06
C LEU A 383 19.60 -4.44 4.48
N ILE A 384 20.72 -3.78 4.72
CA ILE A 384 22.05 -4.25 4.27
C ILE A 384 22.39 -5.60 4.89
N TRP A 385 22.11 -5.79 6.18
CA TRP A 385 22.33 -7.07 6.86
C TRP A 385 21.50 -8.19 6.23
N ARG A 386 20.22 -7.95 5.93
CA ARG A 386 19.35 -8.94 5.27
C ARG A 386 19.84 -9.30 3.87
N LEU A 387 20.32 -8.33 3.10
CA LEU A 387 20.93 -8.58 1.78
C LEU A 387 22.17 -9.47 1.91
N HIS A 388 23.04 -9.23 2.90
CA HIS A 388 24.17 -10.13 3.17
C HIS A 388 23.72 -11.52 3.61
N ARG A 389 22.67 -11.64 4.42
CA ARG A 389 22.09 -12.94 4.78
C ARG A 389 21.59 -13.70 3.57
N ILE A 390 20.93 -13.03 2.64
CA ILE A 390 20.52 -13.64 1.36
C ILE A 390 21.74 -14.18 0.63
N ARG A 391 22.79 -13.37 0.46
CA ARG A 391 24.03 -13.78 -0.21
C ARG A 391 24.68 -15.00 0.46
N GLN A 392 24.75 -15.01 1.80
CA GLN A 392 25.32 -16.10 2.58
C GLN A 392 24.51 -17.40 2.46
N ASN A 393 23.18 -17.30 2.36
CA ASN A 393 22.27 -18.43 2.26
C ASN A 393 22.17 -19.03 0.86
N LEU A 394 22.75 -18.37 -0.16
CA LEU A 394 22.80 -18.94 -1.51
C LEU A 394 23.61 -20.24 -1.54
N PRO A 395 23.09 -21.32 -2.14
CA PRO A 395 23.85 -22.55 -2.33
C PRO A 395 25.19 -22.30 -3.06
N PRO A 396 26.28 -22.99 -2.70
CA PRO A 396 27.54 -22.91 -3.43
C PRO A 396 27.34 -23.21 -4.92
N GLY A 397 27.93 -22.38 -5.79
CA GLY A 397 27.78 -22.52 -7.25
C GLY A 397 26.44 -22.01 -7.81
N SER A 398 25.63 -21.31 -7.02
CA SER A 398 24.43 -20.63 -7.51
C SER A 398 24.75 -19.65 -8.65
N PRO A 399 23.87 -19.51 -9.65
CA PRO A 399 24.00 -18.43 -10.63
C PRO A 399 23.93 -17.07 -9.93
N PRO A 400 24.40 -15.98 -10.57
CA PRO A 400 24.26 -14.62 -10.07
C PRO A 400 22.81 -14.34 -9.63
N ALA A 401 22.60 -14.07 -8.34
CA ALA A 401 21.26 -13.91 -7.77
C ALA A 401 20.81 -12.45 -7.84
N LEU A 402 19.51 -12.25 -8.09
CA LEU A 402 18.86 -10.93 -8.12
C LEU A 402 17.82 -10.85 -7.01
N VAL A 403 17.96 -9.86 -6.12
CA VAL A 403 16.90 -9.44 -5.20
C VAL A 403 16.17 -8.27 -5.82
N SER A 404 14.85 -8.39 -5.97
CA SER A 404 14.00 -7.29 -6.46
C SER A 404 13.23 -6.68 -5.30
N ILE A 405 13.47 -5.41 -5.01
CA ILE A 405 12.77 -4.62 -3.98
C ILE A 405 11.84 -3.66 -4.73
N ILE A 406 10.54 -3.90 -4.63
CA ILE A 406 9.54 -3.22 -5.47
C ILE A 406 8.43 -2.67 -4.58
N LEU A 407 8.15 -1.38 -4.68
CA LEU A 407 7.17 -0.70 -3.82
C LEU A 407 6.78 0.65 -4.41
N ASP A 408 5.67 1.19 -3.90
CA ASP A 408 5.27 2.57 -4.17
C ASP A 408 6.37 3.53 -3.76
N GLY A 409 6.61 4.49 -4.64
CA GLY A 409 7.67 5.46 -4.48
C GLY A 409 7.29 6.59 -3.55
N GLU A 410 6.05 7.08 -3.52
CA GLU A 410 5.69 8.30 -2.78
C GLU A 410 5.13 8.06 -1.36
N ASN A 411 4.53 6.89 -1.11
CA ASN A 411 3.57 6.71 -0.02
C ASN A 411 4.17 6.74 1.40
N CYS A 412 5.41 6.27 1.60
CA CYS A 412 5.90 6.03 2.95
C CYS A 412 6.62 7.23 3.59
N TRP A 413 7.10 8.19 2.80
CA TRP A 413 8.10 9.16 3.27
C TRP A 413 7.59 10.20 4.27
N GLU A 414 6.30 10.50 4.29
CA GLU A 414 5.69 11.41 5.28
C GLU A 414 5.88 10.95 6.73
N GLU A 415 6.05 9.65 6.93
CA GLU A 415 6.21 9.05 8.24
C GLU A 415 7.67 9.06 8.70
N TYR A 416 8.60 9.15 7.75
CA TYR A 416 10.03 9.17 8.00
C TYR A 416 10.48 10.54 8.51
N GLU A 417 11.61 10.54 9.20
CA GLU A 417 12.34 11.76 9.50
C GLU A 417 12.76 12.47 8.21
N ASP A 418 12.52 13.79 8.14
CA ASP A 418 12.91 14.65 7.01
C ASP A 418 12.59 14.04 5.64
N ASN A 419 11.36 13.54 5.50
CA ASN A 419 10.85 12.94 4.28
C ASN A 419 11.69 11.77 3.74
N GLY A 420 12.31 10.98 4.61
CA GLY A 420 13.12 9.81 4.21
C GLY A 420 14.54 10.16 3.78
N THR A 421 14.91 11.44 3.68
CA THR A 421 16.25 11.89 3.26
C THR A 421 17.39 11.16 3.99
N PRO A 422 17.39 11.07 5.34
CA PRO A 422 18.50 10.46 6.05
C PRO A 422 18.59 8.95 5.81
N PHE A 423 17.45 8.27 5.63
CA PHE A 423 17.39 6.84 5.33
C PHE A 423 17.92 6.54 3.91
N LEU A 424 17.41 7.25 2.88
CA LEU A 424 17.81 7.03 1.49
C LEU A 424 19.31 7.25 1.29
N ARG A 425 19.85 8.36 1.82
CA ARG A 425 21.28 8.66 1.74
C ARG A 425 22.13 7.61 2.44
N GLU A 426 21.73 7.17 3.63
CA GLU A 426 22.50 6.16 4.35
C GLU A 426 22.43 4.79 3.67
N LEU A 427 21.27 4.40 3.14
CA LEU A 427 21.10 3.18 2.34
C LEU A 427 22.00 3.21 1.10
N TYR A 428 21.93 4.27 0.30
CA TYR A 428 22.71 4.40 -0.93
C TYR A 428 24.21 4.53 -0.66
N ARG A 429 24.61 5.22 0.41
CA ARG A 429 26.00 5.25 0.85
C ARG A 429 26.51 3.85 1.18
N ARG A 430 25.76 3.05 1.93
CA ARG A 430 26.15 1.68 2.28
C ARG A 430 26.26 0.80 1.04
N LEU A 431 25.23 0.80 0.19
CA LEU A 431 25.23 0.05 -1.08
C LEU A 431 26.41 0.43 -1.98
N SER A 432 26.73 1.72 -2.10
CA SER A 432 27.86 2.19 -2.91
C SER A 432 29.22 1.69 -2.42
N SER A 433 29.36 1.44 -1.11
CA SER A 433 30.62 1.05 -0.48
C SER A 433 30.78 -0.45 -0.27
N ASP A 434 29.76 -1.25 -0.59
CA ASP A 434 29.71 -2.67 -0.26
C ASP A 434 30.13 -3.54 -1.46
N PRO A 435 31.30 -4.21 -1.43
CA PRO A 435 31.76 -5.03 -2.56
C PRO A 435 30.94 -6.32 -2.71
N GLY A 436 30.15 -6.70 -1.71
CA GLY A 436 29.30 -7.89 -1.73
C GLY A 436 27.93 -7.67 -2.38
N LEU A 437 27.54 -6.42 -2.60
CA LEU A 437 26.24 -6.03 -3.14
C LEU A 437 26.45 -5.22 -4.42
N ARG A 438 25.63 -5.46 -5.43
CA ARG A 438 25.69 -4.74 -6.71
C ARG A 438 24.32 -4.15 -7.03
N PRO A 439 24.07 -2.88 -6.69
CA PRO A 439 22.84 -2.20 -7.09
C PRO A 439 22.79 -2.04 -8.62
N VAL A 440 21.69 -2.42 -9.23
CA VAL A 440 21.50 -2.45 -10.69
C VAL A 440 20.08 -2.03 -11.07
N THR A 441 19.91 -1.51 -12.28
CA THR A 441 18.59 -1.54 -12.92
C THR A 441 18.18 -2.98 -13.25
N VAL A 442 16.88 -3.23 -13.40
CA VAL A 442 16.38 -4.56 -13.77
C VAL A 442 16.99 -5.01 -15.10
N SER A 443 16.99 -4.13 -16.10
CA SER A 443 17.53 -4.50 -17.40
C SER A 443 19.04 -4.70 -17.43
N GLU A 444 19.84 -3.93 -16.67
CA GLU A 444 21.29 -4.18 -16.59
C GLU A 444 21.61 -5.59 -16.11
N TYR A 445 20.84 -6.08 -15.14
CA TYR A 445 20.94 -7.46 -14.70
C TYR A 445 20.51 -8.43 -15.81
N LEU A 446 19.34 -8.23 -16.42
CA LEU A 446 18.80 -9.15 -17.43
C LEU A 446 19.64 -9.21 -18.71
N ASP A 447 20.30 -8.12 -19.10
CA ASP A 447 21.21 -8.06 -20.24
C ASP A 447 22.48 -8.93 -19.99
N GLN A 448 22.94 -9.01 -18.73
CA GLN A 448 24.08 -9.84 -18.32
C GLN A 448 23.68 -11.28 -17.97
N HIS A 449 22.49 -11.46 -17.41
CA HIS A 449 22.00 -12.69 -16.78
C HIS A 449 20.54 -12.97 -17.21
N PRO A 450 20.30 -13.26 -18.51
CA PRO A 450 18.95 -13.47 -19.00
C PRO A 450 18.30 -14.69 -18.36
N ALA A 451 16.99 -14.61 -18.15
CA ALA A 451 16.19 -15.65 -17.52
C ALA A 451 16.27 -16.96 -18.29
N GLN A 452 16.65 -18.03 -17.59
CA GLN A 452 16.79 -19.37 -18.16
C GLN A 452 15.62 -20.28 -17.77
N GLN A 453 15.02 -20.06 -16.60
CA GLN A 453 14.00 -20.95 -16.04
C GLN A 453 12.62 -20.53 -16.56
N PRO A 454 11.87 -21.43 -17.22
CA PRO A 454 10.51 -21.13 -17.65
C PRO A 454 9.54 -21.18 -16.47
N ILE A 455 8.50 -20.34 -16.52
CA ILE A 455 7.27 -20.53 -15.73
C ILE A 455 6.22 -21.17 -16.64
N PRO A 456 5.74 -22.40 -16.33
CA PRO A 456 4.79 -23.12 -17.20
C PRO A 456 3.42 -22.45 -17.33
N ARG A 457 2.98 -21.79 -16.26
CA ARG A 457 1.72 -21.05 -16.21
C ARG A 457 1.89 -19.89 -15.24
N LEU A 458 1.59 -18.68 -15.70
CA LEU A 458 1.54 -17.51 -14.83
C LEU A 458 0.18 -17.46 -14.11
N PHE A 459 0.19 -17.58 -12.79
CA PHE A 459 -1.00 -17.52 -11.95
C PHE A 459 -1.63 -16.12 -12.01
N ALA A 460 -2.96 -16.06 -12.05
CA ALA A 460 -3.66 -14.80 -12.05
C ALA A 460 -3.75 -14.20 -10.65
N GLY A 461 -3.29 -12.97 -10.46
CA GLY A 461 -3.33 -12.27 -9.17
C GLY A 461 -2.61 -10.94 -9.21
N SER A 462 -2.47 -10.30 -8.06
CA SER A 462 -1.78 -9.02 -7.86
C SER A 462 -0.76 -9.12 -6.72
N TRP A 463 0.00 -8.06 -6.49
CA TRP A 463 0.87 -7.99 -5.32
C TRP A 463 0.13 -7.86 -3.99
N ILE A 464 -1.17 -7.57 -4.02
CA ILE A 464 -2.01 -7.48 -2.82
C ILE A 464 -2.72 -8.82 -2.63
N HIS A 465 -2.38 -9.49 -1.53
CA HIS A 465 -2.95 -10.78 -1.14
C HIS A 465 -2.81 -11.91 -2.19
N HIS A 466 -1.98 -11.71 -3.21
CA HIS A 466 -1.76 -12.65 -4.31
C HIS A 466 -3.05 -12.97 -5.09
N ASN A 467 -4.01 -12.05 -5.11
CA ASN A 467 -5.31 -12.24 -5.75
C ASN A 467 -5.85 -10.92 -6.32
N LEU A 468 -7.06 -10.96 -6.90
CA LEU A 468 -7.71 -9.79 -7.53
C LEU A 468 -8.89 -9.20 -6.71
N ARG A 469 -9.11 -9.67 -5.47
CA ARG A 469 -10.31 -9.35 -4.66
C ARG A 469 -10.46 -7.86 -4.33
N THR A 470 -9.35 -7.12 -4.34
CA THR A 470 -9.34 -5.68 -4.07
C THR A 470 -10.06 -4.88 -5.15
N TRP A 471 -10.25 -5.43 -6.35
CA TRP A 471 -10.87 -4.71 -7.48
C TRP A 471 -12.13 -5.39 -8.05
N ILE A 472 -12.45 -6.61 -7.63
CA ILE A 472 -13.63 -7.36 -8.10
C ILE A 472 -14.04 -8.45 -7.08
N GLY A 473 -15.34 -8.69 -6.92
CA GLY A 473 -15.85 -9.71 -6.02
C GLY A 473 -16.95 -9.23 -5.09
N GLU A 474 -16.81 -8.02 -4.55
CA GLU A 474 -17.79 -7.40 -3.67
C GLU A 474 -18.91 -6.71 -4.44
N ARG A 475 -20.03 -6.46 -3.76
CA ARG A 475 -21.22 -5.88 -4.39
C ARG A 475 -20.96 -4.52 -5.03
N ALA A 476 -20.21 -3.64 -4.35
CA ALA A 476 -19.91 -2.30 -4.84
C ALA A 476 -18.97 -2.35 -6.06
N GLN A 477 -17.90 -3.12 -5.98
CA GLN A 477 -16.97 -3.34 -7.10
C GLN A 477 -17.70 -3.93 -8.32
N ASN A 478 -18.51 -4.97 -8.14
CA ASN A 478 -19.23 -5.60 -9.24
C ASN A 478 -20.26 -4.66 -9.87
N ARG A 479 -20.93 -3.83 -9.06
CA ARG A 479 -21.80 -2.78 -9.60
C ARG A 479 -21.01 -1.78 -10.45
N ALA A 480 -19.82 -1.36 -10.03
CA ALA A 480 -18.98 -0.46 -10.81
C ALA A 480 -18.58 -1.09 -12.15
N TRP A 481 -18.23 -2.37 -12.17
CA TRP A 481 -17.97 -3.11 -13.40
C TRP A 481 -19.22 -3.21 -14.29
N ASP A 482 -20.41 -3.45 -13.73
CA ASP A 482 -21.66 -3.48 -14.49
C ASP A 482 -22.01 -2.13 -15.12
N ASP A 483 -21.78 -1.05 -14.38
CA ASP A 483 -21.97 0.34 -14.82
C ASP A 483 -20.98 0.70 -15.94
N LEU A 484 -19.70 0.32 -15.81
CA LEU A 484 -18.67 0.44 -16.85
C LEU A 484 -19.04 -0.37 -18.11
N ALA A 485 -19.43 -1.63 -17.94
CA ALA A 485 -19.84 -2.52 -19.04
C ALA A 485 -21.03 -1.93 -19.81
N ARG A 486 -21.98 -1.32 -19.10
CA ARG A 486 -23.16 -0.66 -19.69
C ARG A 486 -22.78 0.57 -20.50
N ALA A 487 -21.92 1.44 -19.96
CA ALA A 487 -21.43 2.61 -20.67
C ALA A 487 -20.63 2.24 -21.92
N ARG A 488 -19.76 1.23 -21.83
CA ARG A 488 -19.00 0.72 -22.97
C ARG A 488 -19.91 0.18 -24.08
N ARG A 489 -20.86 -0.70 -23.75
CA ARG A 489 -21.82 -1.23 -24.73
C ARG A 489 -22.60 -0.13 -25.42
N TRP A 490 -22.97 0.91 -24.66
CA TRP A 490 -23.63 2.08 -25.20
C TRP A 490 -22.74 2.83 -26.19
N LEU A 491 -21.48 3.12 -25.83
CA LEU A 491 -20.52 3.84 -26.68
C LEU A 491 -20.24 3.08 -27.99
N VAL A 492 -20.02 1.76 -27.91
CA VAL A 492 -19.84 0.91 -29.10
C VAL A 492 -21.07 0.94 -30.01
N GLY A 493 -22.27 0.85 -29.44
CA GLY A 493 -23.52 0.96 -30.18
C GLY A 493 -23.67 2.34 -30.85
N TRP A 494 -23.39 3.41 -30.10
CA TRP A 494 -23.43 4.78 -30.61
C TRP A 494 -22.45 4.98 -31.77
N GLN A 495 -21.21 4.51 -31.64
CA GLN A 495 -20.20 4.61 -32.70
C GLN A 495 -20.64 3.88 -33.98
N ARG A 496 -21.22 2.69 -33.84
CA ARG A 496 -21.75 1.92 -34.98
C ARG A 496 -22.90 2.64 -35.68
N ASP A 497 -23.80 3.24 -34.90
CA ASP A 497 -25.00 3.90 -35.41
C ASP A 497 -24.70 5.33 -35.93
N ASN A 498 -23.54 5.89 -35.58
CA ASN A 498 -23.06 7.21 -36.00
C ASN A 498 -21.68 7.15 -36.71
N PRO A 499 -21.55 6.47 -37.86
CA PRO A 499 -20.26 6.28 -38.53
C PRO A 499 -19.65 7.58 -39.10
N SER A 500 -20.41 8.67 -39.13
CA SER A 500 -19.99 10.01 -39.56
C SER A 500 -19.78 10.98 -38.41
N ALA A 501 -19.81 10.49 -37.16
CA ALA A 501 -19.49 11.29 -35.98
C ALA A 501 -18.11 11.94 -36.11
N ASP A 502 -17.96 13.12 -35.51
CA ASP A 502 -16.68 13.80 -35.44
C ASP A 502 -15.64 12.89 -34.75
N PRO A 503 -14.50 12.60 -35.39
CA PRO A 503 -13.46 11.73 -34.82
C PRO A 503 -12.96 12.21 -33.46
N GLU A 504 -12.96 13.52 -33.22
CA GLU A 504 -12.50 14.09 -31.96
C GLU A 504 -13.52 13.85 -30.82
N THR A 505 -14.82 14.00 -31.09
CA THR A 505 -15.87 13.58 -30.15
C THR A 505 -15.73 12.11 -29.79
N LEU A 506 -15.55 11.24 -30.78
CA LEU A 506 -15.40 9.80 -30.54
C LEU A 506 -14.14 9.51 -29.70
N ARG A 507 -13.02 10.16 -30.03
CA ARG A 507 -11.77 10.03 -29.28
C ARG A 507 -11.93 10.45 -27.83
N HIS A 508 -12.58 11.58 -27.55
CA HIS A 508 -12.85 12.02 -26.18
C HIS A 508 -13.81 11.09 -25.43
N ALA A 509 -14.84 10.55 -26.09
CA ALA A 509 -15.74 9.60 -25.45
C ALA A 509 -15.04 8.28 -25.08
N TRP A 510 -14.13 7.78 -25.93
CA TRP A 510 -13.29 6.63 -25.60
C TRP A 510 -12.25 6.97 -24.51
N GLU A 511 -11.74 8.20 -24.50
CA GLU A 511 -10.86 8.69 -23.43
C GLU A 511 -11.49 8.53 -22.04
N GLU A 512 -12.74 8.99 -21.88
CA GLU A 512 -13.49 8.85 -20.63
C GLU A 512 -13.64 7.38 -20.22
N LEU A 513 -13.88 6.48 -21.18
CA LEU A 513 -13.96 5.05 -20.90
C LEU A 513 -12.62 4.52 -20.36
N TYR A 514 -11.51 4.81 -21.03
CA TYR A 514 -10.19 4.35 -20.61
C TYR A 514 -9.78 4.91 -19.24
N ILE A 515 -10.20 6.14 -18.91
CA ILE A 515 -10.01 6.69 -17.55
C ILE A 515 -10.76 5.83 -16.53
N THR A 516 -12.02 5.47 -16.80
CA THR A 516 -12.86 4.68 -15.87
C THR A 516 -12.41 3.23 -15.68
N GLU A 517 -11.51 2.71 -16.51
CA GLU A 517 -10.91 1.39 -16.32
C GLU A 517 -9.82 1.37 -15.23
N GLY A 518 -9.35 2.54 -14.78
CA GLY A 518 -8.29 2.65 -13.78
C GLY A 518 -8.59 1.92 -12.47
N SER A 519 -7.56 1.26 -11.91
CA SER A 519 -7.72 0.45 -10.69
C SER A 519 -8.14 1.27 -9.47
N ASP A 520 -7.75 2.55 -9.43
CA ASP A 520 -7.99 3.46 -8.31
C ASP A 520 -9.47 3.60 -7.96
N TRP A 521 -10.36 3.59 -8.96
CA TRP A 521 -11.81 3.69 -8.70
C TRP A 521 -12.31 2.49 -7.90
N PHE A 522 -11.90 1.29 -8.32
CA PHE A 522 -12.33 0.02 -7.73
C PHE A 522 -11.72 -0.23 -6.36
N TRP A 523 -10.52 0.31 -6.11
CA TRP A 523 -9.87 0.29 -4.81
C TRP A 523 -10.76 0.85 -3.70
N TRP A 524 -11.40 1.99 -3.94
CA TRP A 524 -12.27 2.66 -2.96
C TRP A 524 -13.67 2.05 -2.85
N TYR A 525 -13.96 1.01 -3.64
CA TYR A 525 -15.15 0.18 -3.50
C TYR A 525 -14.90 -1.10 -2.71
N TYR A 526 -13.64 -1.40 -2.37
CA TYR A 526 -13.31 -2.51 -1.48
C TYR A 526 -13.71 -2.16 -0.04
N SER A 527 -14.48 -3.03 0.62
CA SER A 527 -15.03 -2.78 1.96
C SER A 527 -13.97 -2.45 3.02
N CYS A 528 -12.80 -3.07 2.92
CA CYS A 528 -11.65 -2.83 3.80
C CYS A 528 -10.89 -1.51 3.50
N ASN A 529 -11.28 -0.76 2.47
CA ASN A 529 -10.76 0.57 2.13
C ASN A 529 -11.83 1.62 2.43
N SER A 530 -12.09 1.91 3.70
CA SER A 530 -13.18 2.81 4.10
C SER A 530 -12.88 4.28 3.74
N PRO A 531 -13.65 4.92 2.85
CA PRO A 531 -13.55 6.36 2.68
C PRO A 531 -14.12 7.06 3.93
N GLN A 532 -13.35 7.96 4.54
CA GLN A 532 -13.87 8.84 5.59
C GLN A 532 -14.63 10.01 4.93
N GLY A 533 -15.97 10.01 5.02
CA GLY A 533 -16.81 11.09 4.48
C GLY A 533 -17.25 10.86 3.02
N GLU A 534 -17.32 11.93 2.23
CA GLU A 534 -17.71 11.85 0.81
C GLU A 534 -16.66 11.08 0.00
N ASN A 535 -17.09 10.04 -0.72
CA ASN A 535 -16.19 9.32 -1.62
C ASN A 535 -16.03 10.11 -2.94
N LEU A 536 -15.01 10.95 -3.00
CA LEU A 536 -14.67 11.74 -4.18
C LEU A 536 -14.32 10.86 -5.39
N PHE A 537 -13.73 9.68 -5.17
CA PHE A 537 -13.41 8.74 -6.25
C PHE A 537 -14.66 8.16 -6.90
N ASP A 538 -15.70 7.86 -6.10
CA ASP A 538 -17.00 7.44 -6.64
C ASP A 538 -17.66 8.53 -7.49
N ARG A 539 -17.58 9.78 -7.03
CA ARG A 539 -18.09 10.93 -7.77
C ARG A 539 -17.37 11.08 -9.11
N ASP A 540 -16.04 11.05 -9.09
CA ASP A 540 -15.21 11.26 -10.29
C ASP A 540 -15.37 10.10 -11.28
N PHE A 541 -15.38 8.84 -10.82
CA PHE A 541 -15.69 7.66 -11.65
C PHE A 541 -17.05 7.81 -12.36
N ARG A 542 -18.12 8.13 -11.62
CA ARG A 542 -19.44 8.33 -12.22
C ARG A 542 -19.47 9.54 -13.14
N GLN A 543 -18.73 10.60 -12.83
CA GLN A 543 -18.64 11.78 -13.68
C GLN A 543 -18.01 11.47 -15.05
N HIS A 544 -16.93 10.68 -15.10
CA HIS A 544 -16.37 10.21 -16.37
C HIS A 544 -17.36 9.34 -17.16
N LEU A 545 -18.07 8.42 -16.48
CA LEU A 545 -19.14 7.65 -17.15
C LEU A 545 -20.24 8.55 -17.72
N ARG A 546 -20.62 9.65 -17.03
CA ARG A 546 -21.60 10.63 -17.56
C ARG A 546 -21.06 11.37 -18.76
N ASN A 547 -19.77 11.73 -18.74
CA ASN A 547 -19.12 12.48 -19.81
C ASN A 547 -19.16 11.71 -21.14
N ILE A 548 -19.08 10.37 -21.13
CA ILE A 548 -19.29 9.53 -22.33
C ILE A 548 -20.61 9.88 -23.04
N TYR A 549 -21.71 9.99 -22.30
CA TYR A 549 -23.02 10.34 -22.86
C TYR A 549 -23.11 11.82 -23.25
N ARG A 550 -22.56 12.72 -22.43
CA ARG A 550 -22.63 14.16 -22.71
C ARG A 550 -21.86 14.55 -23.97
N LEU A 551 -20.64 14.03 -24.13
CA LEU A 551 -19.76 14.30 -25.28
C LEU A 551 -20.39 13.84 -26.59
N THR A 552 -21.15 12.75 -26.55
CA THR A 552 -21.87 12.16 -27.68
C THR A 552 -23.28 12.75 -27.89
N GLY A 553 -23.63 13.80 -27.15
CA GLY A 553 -24.90 14.52 -27.26
C GLY A 553 -26.11 13.85 -26.60
N ALA A 554 -25.90 12.76 -25.86
CA ALA A 554 -26.95 12.04 -25.13
C ALA A 554 -27.16 12.60 -23.72
N ALA A 555 -28.37 12.43 -23.18
CA ALA A 555 -28.64 12.71 -21.78
C ALA A 555 -27.95 11.70 -20.87
N SER A 556 -27.38 12.19 -19.76
CA SER A 556 -26.80 11.34 -18.72
C SER A 556 -27.87 10.40 -18.15
N PRO A 557 -27.62 9.08 -18.09
CA PRO A 557 -28.54 8.14 -17.47
C PRO A 557 -28.72 8.38 -15.96
N ALA A 558 -29.95 8.28 -15.47
CA ALA A 558 -30.28 8.52 -14.05
C ALA A 558 -29.64 7.53 -13.08
N TRP A 559 -29.24 6.33 -13.53
CA TRP A 559 -28.58 5.34 -12.67
C TRP A 559 -27.15 5.75 -12.27
N LEU A 560 -26.55 6.74 -12.97
CA LEU A 560 -25.27 7.34 -12.57
C LEU A 560 -25.42 8.35 -11.43
N ASP A 561 -26.63 8.77 -11.10
CA ASP A 561 -26.87 9.77 -10.05
C ASP A 561 -26.78 9.18 -8.64
N ALA A 562 -27.03 7.88 -8.50
CA ALA A 562 -26.86 7.15 -7.24
C ALA A 562 -25.38 6.76 -7.03
N PRO A 563 -24.76 7.14 -5.90
CA PRO A 563 -23.44 6.64 -5.50
C PRO A 563 -23.34 5.12 -5.54
N ILE A 564 -22.17 4.56 -5.84
CA ILE A 564 -22.00 3.09 -5.88
C ILE A 564 -22.10 2.47 -4.48
N LEU A 565 -21.47 3.11 -3.51
CA LEU A 565 -21.58 2.77 -2.08
C LEU A 565 -22.90 3.34 -1.53
N VAL A 566 -23.96 2.53 -1.52
CA VAL A 566 -25.28 2.93 -0.98
C VAL A 566 -25.49 2.44 0.45
N ASP A 567 -24.90 1.30 0.81
CA ASP A 567 -24.89 0.73 2.16
C ASP A 567 -23.53 0.04 2.35
N ALA A 568 -22.58 0.71 3.00
CA ALA A 568 -21.35 0.04 3.43
C ALA A 568 -21.72 -0.93 4.55
N VAL A 569 -22.10 -2.16 4.20
CA VAL A 569 -21.93 -3.26 5.14
C VAL A 569 -20.44 -3.46 5.19
N ASP A 570 -19.82 -3.08 6.30
CA ASP A 570 -18.42 -3.31 6.57
C ASP A 570 -18.20 -4.84 6.59
N GLU A 571 -17.92 -5.45 5.43
CA GLU A 571 -17.77 -6.91 5.35
C GLU A 571 -16.58 -7.40 6.21
N CYS A 572 -15.68 -6.48 6.57
CA CYS A 572 -14.54 -6.68 7.48
C CYS A 572 -14.94 -6.56 8.98
N GLN A 573 -16.12 -6.03 9.32
CA GLN A 573 -16.67 -5.99 10.69
C GLN A 573 -18.20 -6.26 10.75
N ARG A 574 -18.58 -7.43 11.26
CA ARG A 574 -19.98 -7.81 11.52
C ARG A 574 -20.32 -7.71 13.01
N HIS A 575 -21.46 -7.11 13.37
CA HIS A 575 -21.98 -7.11 14.74
C HIS A 575 -22.69 -8.42 15.12
N VAL A 576 -22.85 -8.67 16.43
CA VAL A 576 -23.64 -9.80 16.96
C VAL A 576 -25.10 -9.64 16.53
N THR A 577 -25.66 -10.67 15.89
CA THR A 577 -27.04 -10.68 15.37
C THR A 577 -28.00 -11.53 16.21
N ALA A 578 -27.47 -12.48 16.98
CA ALA A 578 -28.24 -13.29 17.93
C ALA A 578 -27.32 -13.74 19.09
N MET A 579 -27.92 -14.10 20.23
CA MET A 579 -27.16 -14.75 21.31
C MET A 579 -26.61 -16.12 20.84
N ILE A 580 -25.43 -16.49 21.31
CA ILE A 580 -24.74 -17.73 20.94
C ILE A 580 -24.27 -18.50 22.17
N SER A 581 -24.29 -19.84 22.08
CA SER A 581 -23.75 -20.74 23.11
C SER A 581 -22.97 -21.90 22.47
N PRO A 582 -21.85 -21.64 21.76
CA PRO A 582 -21.08 -22.67 21.10
C PRO A 582 -20.38 -23.62 22.08
N ALA A 583 -20.25 -24.89 21.70
CA ALA A 583 -19.30 -25.80 22.33
C ALA A 583 -17.87 -25.45 21.87
N LEU A 584 -16.93 -25.41 22.81
CA LEU A 584 -15.52 -25.12 22.51
C LEU A 584 -14.87 -26.36 21.90
N ALA A 585 -14.51 -26.29 20.62
CA ALA A 585 -13.91 -27.37 19.86
C ALA A 585 -12.66 -26.95 19.08
N ALA A 586 -12.42 -25.65 18.91
CA ALA A 586 -11.28 -25.10 18.16
C ALA A 586 -11.09 -25.66 16.74
N THR A 587 -12.18 -26.09 16.09
CA THR A 587 -12.13 -26.65 14.73
C THR A 587 -11.67 -25.60 13.70
N PRO A 588 -11.03 -26.01 12.58
CA PRO A 588 -10.54 -25.07 11.55
C PRO A 588 -11.62 -24.15 10.97
N ALA A 589 -12.87 -24.59 10.91
CA ALA A 589 -14.02 -23.77 10.54
C ALA A 589 -14.96 -23.56 11.74
N PRO A 590 -15.60 -22.38 11.87
CA PRO A 590 -16.57 -22.14 12.93
C PRO A 590 -17.81 -23.03 12.76
N SER A 591 -18.28 -23.62 13.86
CA SER A 591 -19.50 -24.42 13.88
C SER A 591 -20.75 -23.57 13.60
N ALA A 592 -21.87 -24.22 13.29
CA ALA A 592 -23.14 -23.54 13.06
C ALA A 592 -23.61 -22.68 14.26
N ALA A 593 -23.16 -22.99 15.48
CA ALA A 593 -23.47 -22.23 16.69
C ALA A 593 -22.85 -20.81 16.70
N TRP A 594 -21.84 -20.54 15.86
CA TRP A 594 -21.22 -19.22 15.71
C TRP A 594 -21.95 -18.32 14.69
N ARG A 595 -23.04 -18.77 14.07
CA ARG A 595 -23.73 -18.03 12.99
C ARG A 595 -24.24 -16.64 13.44
N GLY A 596 -24.67 -16.51 14.70
CA GLY A 596 -25.13 -15.24 15.28
C GLY A 596 -24.02 -14.32 15.81
N ALA A 597 -22.76 -14.77 15.77
CA ALA A 597 -21.64 -14.04 16.33
C ALA A 597 -21.27 -12.80 15.49
N GLY A 598 -20.75 -11.79 16.17
CA GLY A 598 -19.97 -10.75 15.54
C GLY A 598 -18.65 -11.31 15.01
N LEU A 599 -18.10 -10.64 14.00
CA LEU A 599 -16.82 -10.97 13.37
C LEU A 599 -16.06 -9.66 13.19
N LEU A 600 -14.83 -9.63 13.64
CA LEU A 600 -13.86 -8.62 13.30
C LEU A 600 -12.75 -9.33 12.51
N GLU A 601 -12.69 -9.10 11.22
CA GLU A 601 -11.56 -9.50 10.40
C GLU A 601 -10.55 -8.36 10.44
N LEU A 602 -9.27 -8.68 10.65
CA LEU A 602 -8.22 -7.69 10.49
C LEU A 602 -8.29 -7.22 9.05
N ALA A 603 -8.73 -5.98 8.86
CA ALA A 603 -8.48 -5.24 7.64
C ALA A 603 -6.96 -5.16 7.51
N ASP A 604 -6.41 -5.94 6.59
CA ASP A 604 -5.21 -5.51 5.92
C ASP A 604 -5.63 -4.27 5.11
N SER A 605 -5.65 -3.09 5.73
CA SER A 605 -5.93 -1.87 4.98
C SER A 605 -4.89 -1.80 3.88
N THR A 606 -5.33 -1.68 2.64
CA THR A 606 -4.39 -1.72 1.51
C THR A 606 -3.66 -0.37 1.31
N GLY A 607 -4.01 0.67 2.10
CA GLY A 607 -3.28 1.94 2.15
C GLY A 607 -1.95 1.87 2.90
N ALA A 608 -1.14 2.93 2.77
CA ALA A 608 0.18 3.13 3.40
C ALA A 608 0.24 2.95 4.94
N MET A 609 -0.90 2.72 5.59
CA MET A 609 -1.08 2.61 7.03
C MET A 609 -1.76 1.28 7.46
N GLN A 610 -1.16 0.12 7.21
CA GLN A 610 -1.00 -0.94 8.22
C GLN A 610 -0.35 -2.20 7.62
N ARG A 611 0.63 -2.73 8.35
CA ARG A 611 1.52 -3.82 7.92
C ARG A 611 0.79 -5.15 7.70
N SER A 612 1.24 -5.81 6.63
CA SER A 612 1.58 -7.23 6.59
C SER A 612 2.39 -7.66 7.85
N GLN A 613 1.72 -8.34 8.77
CA GLN A 613 2.39 -9.18 9.77
C GLN A 613 2.11 -10.63 9.42
N GLU A 614 2.98 -11.21 8.58
CA GLU A 614 2.95 -12.64 8.25
C GLU A 614 2.90 -13.47 9.54
N GLY A 615 1.75 -14.10 9.77
CA GLY A 615 1.55 -15.00 10.88
C GLY A 615 0.89 -14.40 12.14
N GLY A 616 0.31 -13.21 12.06
CA GLY A 616 -0.53 -12.63 13.12
C GLY A 616 -1.95 -13.19 13.21
N MET A 617 -2.73 -12.68 14.16
CA MET A 617 -4.19 -12.80 14.22
C MET A 617 -4.82 -12.42 12.90
N ARG A 618 -5.91 -13.08 12.52
CA ARG A 618 -6.67 -12.84 11.28
C ARG A 618 -8.10 -12.44 11.56
N ARG A 619 -8.78 -13.22 12.41
CA ARG A 619 -10.21 -13.06 12.68
C ARG A 619 -10.47 -13.22 14.17
N LEU A 620 -11.33 -12.35 14.69
CA LEU A 620 -11.93 -12.46 16.00
C LEU A 620 -13.44 -12.60 15.82
N TYR A 621 -13.98 -13.75 16.18
CA TYR A 621 -15.41 -13.93 16.39
C TYR A 621 -15.74 -13.64 17.85
N TYR A 622 -16.85 -12.94 18.08
CA TYR A 622 -17.29 -12.59 19.42
C TYR A 622 -18.81 -12.69 19.52
N GLY A 623 -19.31 -13.17 20.65
CA GLY A 623 -20.74 -13.24 20.92
C GLY A 623 -20.99 -13.68 22.35
N TYR A 624 -22.24 -13.67 22.79
CA TYR A 624 -22.58 -13.91 24.18
C TYR A 624 -23.95 -14.57 24.31
N ASP A 625 -24.20 -15.20 25.46
CA ASP A 625 -25.53 -15.55 25.95
C ASP A 625 -25.83 -14.80 27.26
N ALA A 626 -26.89 -15.20 27.97
CA ALA A 626 -27.28 -14.56 29.21
C ALA A 626 -26.24 -14.69 30.35
N ALA A 627 -25.31 -15.64 30.26
CA ALA A 627 -24.35 -15.96 31.31
C ALA A 627 -22.88 -15.84 30.89
N ASN A 628 -22.56 -15.97 29.60
CA ASN A 628 -21.19 -16.12 29.11
C ASN A 628 -20.90 -15.22 27.89
N LEU A 629 -19.65 -14.76 27.82
CA LEU A 629 -19.02 -14.22 26.63
C LEU A 629 -18.20 -15.33 25.95
N TYR A 630 -18.29 -15.42 24.63
CA TYR A 630 -17.60 -16.37 23.78
C TYR A 630 -16.70 -15.63 22.80
N LEU A 631 -15.45 -16.07 22.71
CA LEU A 631 -14.43 -15.48 21.84
C LEU A 631 -13.78 -16.60 21.04
N ARG A 632 -13.72 -16.46 19.72
CA ARG A 632 -12.98 -17.36 18.84
C ARG A 632 -11.96 -16.57 18.05
N LEU A 633 -10.72 -17.00 18.14
CA LEU A 633 -9.54 -16.36 17.58
C LEU A 633 -8.98 -17.27 16.50
N GLU A 634 -8.77 -16.73 15.31
CA GLU A 634 -8.10 -17.41 14.21
C GLU A 634 -6.82 -16.67 13.87
N SER A 635 -5.70 -17.40 13.83
CA SER A 635 -4.37 -16.86 13.52
C SER A 635 -3.85 -17.39 12.19
N ALA A 636 -2.97 -16.65 11.53
CA ALA A 636 -2.26 -17.11 10.35
C ALA A 636 -1.20 -18.16 10.69
N ALA A 637 -0.79 -18.30 11.95
CA ALA A 637 0.16 -19.30 12.39
C ALA A 637 -0.23 -19.99 13.70
N GLU A 638 0.56 -21.00 14.05
CA GLU A 638 0.36 -21.82 15.24
C GLU A 638 0.34 -20.96 16.51
N LEU A 639 -0.77 -21.02 17.26
CA LEU A 639 -0.96 -20.28 18.50
C LEU A 639 0.03 -20.72 19.59
N ALA A 640 0.48 -21.98 19.54
CA ALA A 640 1.53 -22.49 20.42
C ALA A 640 2.87 -21.74 20.30
N ARG A 641 3.09 -21.00 19.21
CA ARG A 641 4.30 -20.19 18.96
C ARG A 641 4.10 -18.70 19.29
N GLN A 642 2.98 -18.33 19.89
CA GLN A 642 2.61 -16.94 20.15
C GLN A 642 2.14 -16.77 21.59
N GLN A 643 2.39 -15.59 22.15
CA GLN A 643 1.70 -15.13 23.33
C GLN A 643 0.50 -14.31 22.86
N VAL A 644 -0.69 -14.67 23.32
CA VAL A 644 -1.93 -13.98 22.94
C VAL A 644 -2.69 -13.58 24.20
N ALA A 645 -3.09 -12.32 24.27
CA ALA A 645 -3.89 -11.80 25.36
C ALA A 645 -5.06 -10.95 24.84
N ILE A 646 -6.22 -11.09 25.48
CA ILE A 646 -7.41 -10.29 25.20
C ILE A 646 -7.66 -9.37 26.39
N TYR A 647 -7.66 -8.07 26.18
CA TYR A 647 -7.84 -7.07 27.23
C TYR A 647 -9.23 -6.46 27.14
N PHE A 648 -9.79 -6.12 28.31
CA PHE A 648 -11.11 -5.51 28.41
C PHE A 648 -11.07 -4.20 29.19
N THR A 649 -11.80 -3.21 28.67
CA THR A 649 -12.17 -1.99 29.38
C THR A 649 -13.61 -2.12 29.85
N LEU A 650 -13.83 -2.02 31.16
CA LEU A 650 -15.11 -2.26 31.80
C LEU A 650 -15.68 -0.95 32.36
N PRO A 651 -17.01 -0.75 32.32
CA PRO A 651 -17.62 0.52 32.75
C PRO A 651 -17.59 0.76 34.27
N ARG A 652 -17.34 -0.27 35.10
CA ARG A 652 -17.51 -0.21 36.56
C ARG A 652 -16.36 -0.86 37.36
N ALA A 653 -15.12 -0.82 36.87
CA ALA A 653 -13.99 -1.44 37.55
C ALA A 653 -13.12 -0.39 38.31
N ALA A 654 -12.59 -0.81 39.47
CA ALA A 654 -11.96 0.10 40.43
C ALA A 654 -10.46 0.36 40.20
N GLN A 655 -9.77 -0.57 39.54
CA GLN A 655 -8.34 -0.47 39.21
C GLN A 655 -8.12 -0.84 37.75
N ALA A 656 -7.24 -0.08 37.10
CA ALA A 656 -6.89 -0.26 35.70
C ALA A 656 -5.36 -0.22 35.51
N ASN A 657 -4.92 -0.94 34.50
CA ASN A 657 -3.62 -0.79 33.88
C ASN A 657 -3.80 0.04 32.59
N HIS A 658 -2.75 0.73 32.15
CA HIS A 658 -2.81 1.59 30.97
C HIS A 658 -2.04 1.03 29.78
N ARG A 659 -1.32 -0.08 29.98
CA ARG A 659 -0.52 -0.75 28.95
C ARG A 659 -0.84 -2.24 28.89
N PRO A 660 -1.09 -2.79 27.69
CA PRO A 660 -1.21 -4.23 27.54
C PRO A 660 0.13 -4.91 27.84
N ARG A 661 0.11 -6.02 28.60
CA ARG A 661 1.30 -6.76 29.02
C ARG A 661 2.17 -7.23 27.85
N LEU A 662 1.53 -7.62 26.75
CA LEU A 662 2.20 -8.18 25.57
C LEU A 662 2.62 -7.13 24.54
N ALA A 663 2.37 -5.84 24.77
CA ALA A 663 2.52 -4.82 23.75
C ALA A 663 3.78 -3.94 23.93
N GLY A 664 4.38 -3.53 22.80
CA GLY A 664 5.55 -2.65 22.76
C GLY A 664 5.21 -1.17 22.88
N ALA A 665 6.21 -0.29 22.71
CA ALA A 665 5.98 1.16 22.65
C ALA A 665 5.03 1.51 21.48
N GLY A 666 3.89 2.17 21.77
CA GLY A 666 2.91 2.60 20.75
C GLY A 666 1.49 2.02 20.88
N SER A 667 1.17 1.26 21.93
CA SER A 667 -0.19 0.74 22.15
C SER A 667 -1.22 1.81 22.54
N PRO A 668 -2.52 1.59 22.24
CA PRO A 668 -3.57 2.52 22.66
C PRO A 668 -3.62 2.65 24.18
N ASN A 669 -3.67 3.90 24.66
CA ASN A 669 -3.75 4.23 26.08
C ASN A 669 -5.20 4.06 26.57
N LEU A 670 -5.55 2.83 26.97
CA LEU A 670 -6.89 2.44 27.43
C LEU A 670 -6.85 2.00 28.89
N ALA A 671 -7.97 2.16 29.60
CA ALA A 671 -8.11 1.65 30.97
C ALA A 671 -8.39 0.14 30.94
N LEU A 672 -7.36 -0.67 31.05
CA LEU A 672 -7.42 -2.14 30.98
C LEU A 672 -7.74 -2.72 32.37
N HIS A 673 -8.86 -3.41 32.49
CA HIS A 673 -9.37 -3.91 33.78
C HIS A 673 -9.33 -5.44 33.89
N ARG A 674 -9.40 -6.14 32.76
CA ARG A 674 -9.29 -7.61 32.67
C ARG A 674 -8.37 -8.00 31.53
N GLU A 675 -7.68 -9.11 31.69
CA GLU A 675 -6.85 -9.75 30.67
C GLU A 675 -7.14 -11.24 30.65
N ILE A 676 -7.45 -11.78 29.47
CA ILE A 676 -7.44 -13.22 29.22
C ILE A 676 -6.11 -13.55 28.57
N ALA A 677 -5.23 -14.23 29.29
CA ALA A 677 -3.99 -14.74 28.74
C ALA A 677 -4.19 -16.17 28.22
N LEU A 678 -3.96 -16.37 26.91
CA LEU A 678 -3.91 -17.70 26.31
C LEU A 678 -2.55 -18.34 26.57
N GLN A 679 -2.57 -19.56 27.08
CA GLN A 679 -1.37 -20.36 27.31
C GLN A 679 -1.25 -21.41 26.21
N GLY A 680 -0.04 -21.61 25.67
CA GLY A 680 0.24 -22.56 24.59
C GLY A 680 -0.09 -24.04 24.91
N SER A 681 -0.43 -24.35 26.18
CA SER A 681 -0.87 -25.66 26.67
C SER A 681 -2.38 -25.92 26.53
N GLY A 682 -3.14 -25.02 25.90
CA GLY A 682 -4.60 -25.18 25.73
C GLY A 682 -5.45 -24.66 26.89
N SER A 683 -4.86 -23.85 27.77
CA SER A 683 -5.54 -23.20 28.90
C SER A 683 -5.64 -21.68 28.69
N ALA A 684 -6.70 -21.08 29.23
CA ALA A 684 -6.85 -19.62 29.30
C ALA A 684 -6.98 -19.19 30.75
N VAL A 685 -6.35 -18.08 31.13
CA VAL A 685 -6.40 -17.53 32.49
C VAL A 685 -6.97 -16.12 32.44
N LEU A 686 -8.00 -15.87 33.24
CA LEU A 686 -8.52 -14.54 33.50
C LEU A 686 -7.68 -13.87 34.60
N ASN A 687 -7.18 -12.68 34.31
CA ASN A 687 -6.45 -11.83 35.23
C ASN A 687 -7.21 -10.52 35.47
N VAL A 688 -7.05 -9.98 36.67
CA VAL A 688 -7.56 -8.69 37.11
C VAL A 688 -6.41 -7.68 37.17
N ALA A 689 -6.65 -6.44 36.77
CA ALA A 689 -5.66 -5.37 36.96
C ALA A 689 -5.51 -5.04 38.46
N ALA A 690 -4.28 -5.03 38.96
CA ALA A 690 -3.92 -4.65 40.32
C ALA A 690 -3.29 -3.25 40.41
N GLY A 691 -3.30 -2.50 39.30
CA GLY A 691 -2.67 -1.19 39.16
C GLY A 691 -1.17 -1.28 38.89
N HIS A 692 -0.55 -0.14 38.56
CA HIS A 692 0.89 -0.05 38.24
C HIS A 692 1.37 -1.05 37.17
N GLU A 693 0.51 -1.35 36.19
CA GLU A 693 0.78 -2.34 35.13
C GLU A 693 0.99 -3.78 35.64
N THR A 694 0.44 -4.09 36.81
CA THR A 694 0.47 -5.43 37.41
C THR A 694 -0.86 -6.14 37.28
N TRP A 695 -0.81 -7.46 37.14
CA TRP A 695 -1.97 -8.31 36.90
C TRP A 695 -1.99 -9.46 37.90
N GLN A 696 -3.15 -9.74 38.46
CA GLN A 696 -3.36 -10.84 39.40
C GLN A 696 -4.28 -11.89 38.77
N ALA A 697 -3.87 -13.17 38.80
CA ALA A 697 -4.69 -14.27 38.30
C ALA A 697 -5.97 -14.40 39.15
N GLN A 698 -7.12 -14.45 38.48
CA GLN A 698 -8.44 -14.56 39.11
C GLN A 698 -9.01 -15.97 38.94
N ALA A 699 -9.04 -16.49 37.71
CA ALA A 699 -9.67 -17.78 37.42
C ALA A 699 -9.08 -18.45 36.17
N ALA A 700 -9.08 -19.78 36.15
CA ALA A 700 -8.90 -20.54 34.91
C ALA A 700 -10.22 -20.56 34.13
N LEU A 701 -10.14 -20.37 32.81
CA LEU A 701 -11.29 -20.30 31.92
C LEU A 701 -11.39 -21.57 31.05
N PRO A 702 -12.62 -22.03 30.76
CA PRO A 702 -12.83 -23.02 29.70
C PRO A 702 -12.31 -22.48 28.36
N ALA A 703 -11.35 -23.19 27.78
CA ALA A 703 -10.78 -22.88 26.48
C ALA A 703 -10.50 -24.17 25.70
N ALA A 704 -10.55 -24.05 24.37
CA ALA A 704 -10.03 -25.05 23.43
C ALA A 704 -9.01 -24.34 22.54
N VAL A 705 -7.83 -24.93 22.34
CA VAL A 705 -6.80 -24.38 21.45
C VAL A 705 -6.27 -25.52 20.60
N GLU A 706 -6.42 -25.40 19.29
CA GLU A 706 -5.92 -26.38 18.32
C GLU A 706 -5.31 -25.67 17.12
N GLY A 707 -4.03 -25.92 16.89
CA GLY A 707 -3.24 -25.33 15.82
C GLY A 707 -3.30 -23.80 15.78
N ARG A 708 -4.11 -23.26 14.87
CA ARG A 708 -4.27 -21.83 14.59
C ARG A 708 -5.56 -21.21 15.16
N VAL A 709 -6.34 -21.99 15.89
CA VAL A 709 -7.65 -21.58 16.41
C VAL A 709 -7.69 -21.70 17.93
N ALA A 710 -8.20 -20.67 18.60
CA ALA A 710 -8.53 -20.72 20.02
C ALA A 710 -9.98 -20.29 20.24
N GLU A 711 -10.70 -20.99 21.10
CA GLU A 711 -12.04 -20.63 21.55
C GLU A 711 -12.05 -20.54 23.07
N VAL A 712 -12.58 -19.45 23.62
CA VAL A 712 -12.64 -19.19 25.06
C VAL A 712 -14.07 -18.86 25.46
N ARG A 713 -14.51 -19.43 26.58
CA ARG A 713 -15.75 -19.07 27.25
C ARG A 713 -15.44 -18.37 28.58
N VAL A 714 -16.08 -17.23 28.81
CA VAL A 714 -15.87 -16.42 30.00
C VAL A 714 -17.22 -16.10 30.65
N PRO A 715 -17.46 -16.51 31.91
CA PRO A 715 -18.67 -16.09 32.60
C PRO A 715 -18.72 -14.57 32.73
N LEU A 716 -19.85 -13.94 32.38
CA LEU A 716 -20.03 -12.49 32.47
C LEU A 716 -19.82 -11.98 33.91
N ALA A 717 -20.24 -12.77 34.90
CA ALA A 717 -20.04 -12.46 36.32
C ALA A 717 -18.56 -12.31 36.71
N GLU A 718 -17.66 -13.13 36.14
CA GLU A 718 -16.22 -13.07 36.39
C GLU A 718 -15.58 -11.81 35.78
N LEU A 719 -16.15 -11.32 34.68
CA LEU A 719 -15.80 -10.03 34.08
C LEU A 719 -16.46 -8.84 34.81
N GLY A 720 -17.40 -9.08 35.73
CA GLY A 720 -18.19 -8.01 36.35
C GLY A 720 -19.20 -7.36 35.38
N LEU A 721 -19.60 -8.08 34.34
CA LEU A 721 -20.52 -7.64 33.30
C LEU A 721 -21.92 -8.24 33.49
N ARG A 722 -22.93 -7.53 32.99
CA ARG A 722 -24.32 -8.01 32.88
C ARG A 722 -24.89 -7.62 31.52
N LEU A 723 -25.98 -8.27 31.11
CA LEU A 723 -26.75 -7.80 29.96
C LEU A 723 -27.18 -6.33 30.20
N GLY A 724 -27.07 -5.51 29.16
CA GLY A 724 -27.23 -4.06 29.18
C GLY A 724 -25.92 -3.28 29.31
N ASP A 725 -24.83 -3.92 29.74
CA ASP A 725 -23.52 -3.27 29.80
C ASP A 725 -22.85 -3.23 28.42
N THR A 726 -22.00 -2.24 28.19
CA THR A 726 -21.13 -2.13 27.02
C THR A 726 -19.69 -2.31 27.46
N VAL A 727 -18.94 -3.13 26.72
CA VAL A 727 -17.55 -3.47 26.99
C VAL A 727 -16.70 -3.14 25.78
N GLN A 728 -15.48 -2.66 26.01
CA GLN A 728 -14.49 -2.54 24.94
C GLN A 728 -13.44 -3.63 25.10
N LEU A 729 -13.01 -4.23 24.00
CA LEU A 729 -11.98 -5.25 24.00
C LEU A 729 -10.92 -5.02 22.91
N LEU A 730 -9.71 -5.48 23.17
CA LEU A 730 -8.62 -5.53 22.19
C LEU A 730 -7.84 -6.83 22.36
N VAL A 731 -7.31 -7.37 21.27
CA VAL A 731 -6.46 -8.56 21.25
C VAL A 731 -5.04 -8.12 20.96
N VAL A 732 -4.07 -8.63 21.73
CA VAL A 732 -2.64 -8.46 21.47
C VAL A 732 -2.01 -9.82 21.27
N ALA A 733 -1.29 -9.99 20.17
CA ALA A 733 -0.48 -11.17 19.90
C ALA A 733 0.99 -10.78 19.72
N SER A 734 1.91 -11.52 20.32
CA SER A 734 3.36 -11.28 20.24
C SER A 734 4.12 -12.59 20.05
N ARG A 735 5.19 -12.55 19.25
CA ARG A 735 6.13 -13.67 19.06
C ARG A 735 7.46 -13.29 19.66
N ASN A 736 7.86 -13.96 20.75
CA ASN A 736 9.20 -13.87 21.32
C ASN A 736 9.75 -12.44 21.52
N GLY A 737 8.90 -11.45 21.78
CA GLY A 737 9.33 -10.06 22.02
C GLY A 737 9.44 -9.17 20.79
N ASP A 738 9.23 -9.69 19.58
CA ASP A 738 9.18 -8.90 18.35
C ASP A 738 7.76 -8.41 18.05
N GLY A 739 7.61 -7.09 17.93
CA GLY A 739 6.46 -6.37 17.35
C GLY A 739 5.07 -6.93 17.65
N ALA A 740 4.48 -6.56 18.79
CA ALA A 740 3.12 -6.99 19.14
C ALA A 740 2.07 -6.48 18.13
N GLN A 741 1.25 -7.40 17.62
CA GLN A 741 0.10 -7.09 16.79
C GLN A 741 -1.12 -6.79 17.67
N VAL A 742 -1.87 -5.75 17.34
CA VAL A 742 -3.07 -5.33 18.08
C VAL A 742 -4.29 -5.41 17.15
N LEU A 743 -5.41 -5.93 17.65
CA LEU A 743 -6.71 -6.02 16.97
C LEU A 743 -7.83 -5.47 17.86
N PRO A 744 -8.60 -4.45 17.44
CA PRO A 744 -8.44 -3.68 16.20
C PRO A 744 -7.13 -2.89 16.18
N ALA A 745 -6.66 -2.57 14.98
CA ALA A 745 -5.36 -1.93 14.79
C ALA A 745 -5.36 -0.45 15.25
N ALA A 746 -6.55 0.15 15.43
CA ALA A 746 -6.76 1.41 16.14
C ALA A 746 -7.94 1.28 17.11
N GLY A 747 -7.82 1.88 18.30
CA GLY A 747 -8.88 1.91 19.31
C GLY A 747 -9.13 0.55 20.00
N ALA A 748 -10.40 0.23 20.21
CA ALA A 748 -10.86 -1.05 20.77
C ALA A 748 -12.22 -1.41 20.17
N LEU A 749 -12.52 -2.71 20.08
CA LEU A 749 -13.84 -3.18 19.64
C LEU A 749 -14.86 -2.92 20.74
N GLU A 750 -15.92 -2.18 20.42
CA GLU A 750 -17.04 -1.95 21.33
C GLU A 750 -18.15 -3.01 21.15
N LEU A 751 -18.55 -3.63 22.24
CA LEU A 751 -19.56 -4.69 22.29
C LEU A 751 -20.64 -4.34 23.32
N ALA A 752 -21.86 -4.12 22.86
CA ALA A 752 -23.04 -3.96 23.72
C ALA A 752 -23.71 -5.32 23.99
N LEU A 753 -23.81 -5.71 25.26
CA LEU A 753 -24.42 -6.98 25.69
C LEU A 753 -25.95 -6.86 25.77
N LYS A 754 -26.63 -6.74 24.64
CA LYS A 754 -28.09 -6.58 24.58
C LYS A 754 -28.83 -7.89 24.87
N ALA A 755 -29.99 -7.82 25.53
CA ALA A 755 -30.97 -8.90 25.50
C ALA A 755 -31.54 -8.98 24.08
N LEU A 756 -30.93 -9.80 23.23
CA LEU A 756 -31.39 -10.06 21.86
C LEU A 756 -32.40 -11.21 21.90
N ALA A 757 -33.43 -11.14 21.07
CA ALA A 757 -34.50 -12.14 20.99
C ALA A 757 -34.02 -13.46 20.36
#